data_AF-A0A452TD76-F1
#
_entry.id   AF-A0A452TD76-F1
#
_cell.length_a   1.000
_cell.length_b   1.000
_cell.length_c   1.000
_cell.angle_alpha   90.00
_cell.angle_beta   90.00
_cell.angle_gamma   90.00
#
_symmetry.space_group_name_H-M   'P 1'
#
loop_
_entity.id
_entity.type
_entity.pdbx_description
1 polymer ?
#
loop_
_entity_poly.entity_id
_entity_poly.type
_entity_poly.pdbx_seq_one_letter_code
_entity_poly.pdbx_strand_id
1 'polypeptide(L)'
;MYVLFFLCFSLDPEQKEMLIEVIEKLLKDKSTLVAGSVVMAFEEVCPDRIDLIHKNYRKLCNLLVDVEEWGQVVIIHMLTRYARTQFVSPWKEDDGLEDNEKNFYESDDEQKEKTDQRKKPYTMDPDHRLLIRNKKKQRYVVMAVAQLYWHISPKSEVGIISKSLVRLLRSNREVQYIVLQNIATMSIQRKGMFEPYLKSFYVRSTDPTMIKTLKLEILTNLANEANISTLLREFQTYVKSQDKQFAAATIQTIGRCATNISEVTDTCLNGLVCLLSNRDEIVVAESVVVIKKLLQMQPAQHGEIIKHMAKLLDSITVPVARASILWLIGENCERVPKIAPDVLRKMAKSFTSEDDLVKLQILNLGAKLYLTNSRQTKLLTQYILNLGKYDQNYDIRDRTRFIRQLIVPNEKSGALSKYAKKIFLAQKPAPLLESPFKDRDHFQLGTLSHTLNTKATGYLELSNWPEVAPDPSVRNVEVIELAKEWTPAGKAKKENPAKKFYSESEEEEDSSDSSSDSGEVYNSLKKLCSLQLICYASNNTVRPINPVSTPVALPTPALSPSLIADLEGLNLSTSSSVISVNTPVFVPVKTHVLLHRMSGRGLAAHYFFPRQPCIFGDKMVSVQITLGNTSRGRFILPLFHILHVFMSKLSYFLESLEPEGSITVSMGIDFCDSTQTASFQLCTKDDCFNVNIQPPVGELLLPVAMSEKDFKKEQGMLTGMNETSTVIIAAPQNFTPSVILQKVVNVANVGVVPSGQDNIHRFAAKTVHSGSLMLVTVELKEGSTAQLIINTERTVIGSVLLRELKPVLSQG
;
A
#
# COMPACT_ATOMS: atom_id res chain seq x y z
N MET A 1 -20.18 -28.84 1.80
CA MET A 1 -20.00 -29.33 3.18
C MET A 1 -19.54 -28.21 4.10
N TYR A 2 -18.35 -27.63 3.89
CA TYR A 2 -17.78 -26.52 4.68
C TYR A 2 -18.79 -25.42 5.10
N VAL A 3 -19.57 -24.88 4.16
CA VAL A 3 -20.58 -23.82 4.43
C VAL A 3 -21.56 -24.19 5.55
N LEU A 4 -21.92 -25.47 5.70
CA LEU A 4 -22.84 -25.93 6.75
C LEU A 4 -22.18 -25.84 8.14
N PHE A 5 -20.92 -26.25 8.27
CA PHE A 5 -20.14 -26.14 9.51
C PHE A 5 -19.94 -24.67 9.90
N PHE A 6 -19.54 -23.84 8.94
CA PHE A 6 -19.36 -22.41 9.14
C PHE A 6 -20.66 -21.73 9.60
N LEU A 7 -21.80 -22.06 8.98
CA LEU A 7 -23.09 -21.51 9.35
C LEU A 7 -23.52 -21.94 10.76
N CYS A 8 -23.38 -23.23 11.10
CA CYS A 8 -23.70 -23.73 12.45
C CYS A 8 -22.86 -23.02 13.51
N PHE A 9 -21.53 -22.98 13.35
CA PHE A 9 -20.62 -22.35 14.31
C PHE A 9 -20.81 -20.82 14.43
N SER A 10 -21.15 -20.15 13.32
CA SER A 10 -21.39 -18.69 13.29
C SER A 10 -22.78 -18.27 13.82
N LEU A 11 -23.69 -19.23 13.99
CA LEU A 11 -25.01 -19.04 14.60
C LEU A 11 -25.01 -19.45 16.07
N ASP A 12 -24.37 -20.58 16.40
CA ASP A 12 -24.34 -21.18 17.73
C ASP A 12 -22.93 -21.71 18.09
N PRO A 13 -22.13 -20.92 18.84
CA PRO A 13 -20.82 -21.34 19.33
C PRO A 13 -20.84 -22.45 20.39
N GLU A 14 -21.98 -22.72 21.04
CA GLU A 14 -22.07 -23.73 22.11
C GLU A 14 -21.94 -25.16 21.53
N GLN A 15 -22.29 -25.34 20.26
CA GLN A 15 -22.16 -26.63 19.54
C GLN A 15 -20.71 -27.00 19.16
N LYS A 16 -19.70 -26.23 19.60
CA LYS A 16 -18.28 -26.43 19.26
C LYS A 16 -17.78 -27.86 19.52
N GLU A 17 -18.19 -28.50 20.61
CA GLU A 17 -17.74 -29.86 20.94
C GLU A 17 -18.30 -30.92 19.98
N MET A 18 -19.59 -30.85 19.66
CA MET A 18 -20.23 -31.72 18.66
C MET A 18 -19.61 -31.53 17.26
N LEU A 19 -19.30 -30.28 16.89
CA LEU A 19 -18.61 -29.98 15.63
C LEU A 19 -17.20 -30.59 15.59
N ILE A 20 -16.47 -30.60 16.71
CA ILE A 20 -15.15 -31.23 16.85
C ILE A 20 -15.23 -32.75 16.66
N GLU A 21 -16.22 -33.44 17.23
CA GLU A 21 -16.41 -34.88 17.03
C GLU A 21 -16.63 -35.23 15.55
N VAL A 22 -17.48 -34.46 14.86
CA VAL A 22 -17.75 -34.66 13.43
C VAL A 22 -16.50 -34.32 12.60
N ILE A 23 -15.73 -33.30 12.96
CA ILE A 23 -14.42 -33.01 12.32
C ILE A 23 -13.43 -34.17 12.52
N GLU A 24 -13.30 -34.77 13.71
CA GLU A 24 -12.43 -35.95 13.90
C GLU A 24 -12.92 -37.14 13.05
N LYS A 25 -14.24 -37.36 12.95
CA LYS A 25 -14.82 -38.43 12.13
C LYS A 25 -14.54 -38.23 10.64
N LEU A 26 -14.63 -36.99 10.14
CA LEU A 26 -14.41 -36.67 8.74
C LEU A 26 -12.91 -36.57 8.37
N LEU A 27 -12.03 -36.15 9.30
CA LEU A 27 -10.58 -36.22 9.09
C LEU A 27 -10.10 -37.66 8.86
N LYS A 28 -10.84 -38.67 9.35
CA LYS A 28 -10.56 -40.09 9.13
C LYS A 28 -11.03 -40.62 7.76
N ASP A 29 -11.93 -39.93 7.05
CA ASP A 29 -12.43 -40.31 5.72
C ASP A 29 -11.30 -40.37 4.66
N LYS A 30 -11.35 -41.37 3.77
CA LYS A 30 -10.39 -41.56 2.67
C LYS A 30 -10.67 -40.66 1.46
N SER A 31 -11.84 -40.00 1.40
CA SER A 31 -12.26 -39.14 0.29
C SER A 31 -11.44 -37.84 0.19
N THR A 32 -10.74 -37.64 -0.94
CA THR A 32 -9.95 -36.43 -1.21
C THR A 32 -10.81 -35.17 -1.41
N LEU A 33 -12.04 -35.34 -1.91
CA LEU A 33 -13.04 -34.27 -2.08
C LEU A 33 -13.49 -33.67 -0.73
N VAL A 34 -13.44 -34.48 0.34
CA VAL A 34 -13.89 -34.08 1.68
C VAL A 34 -12.76 -33.40 2.46
N ALA A 35 -11.52 -33.87 2.28
CA ALA A 35 -10.34 -33.41 3.04
C ALA A 35 -10.14 -31.89 3.04
N GLY A 36 -10.30 -31.21 1.90
CA GLY A 36 -10.16 -29.75 1.81
C GLY A 36 -11.20 -28.98 2.64
N SER A 37 -12.48 -29.35 2.50
CA SER A 37 -13.58 -28.77 3.30
C SER A 37 -13.41 -29.00 4.81
N VAL A 38 -12.90 -30.17 5.22
CA VAL A 38 -12.75 -30.52 6.64
C VAL A 38 -11.58 -29.79 7.28
N VAL A 39 -10.44 -29.66 6.59
CA VAL A 39 -9.31 -28.90 7.15
C VAL A 39 -9.62 -27.40 7.21
N MET A 40 -10.43 -26.86 6.30
CA MET A 40 -10.95 -25.49 6.44
C MET A 40 -11.91 -25.35 7.63
N ALA A 41 -12.79 -26.32 7.88
CA ALA A 41 -13.66 -26.32 9.07
C ALA A 41 -12.86 -26.46 10.38
N PHE A 42 -11.80 -27.27 10.40
CA PHE A 42 -10.87 -27.40 11.54
C PHE A 42 -10.21 -26.05 11.88
N GLU A 43 -9.72 -25.33 10.86
CA GLU A 43 -9.05 -24.04 11.01
C GLU A 43 -9.95 -22.94 11.59
N GLU A 44 -11.24 -22.93 11.22
CA GLU A 44 -12.18 -21.91 11.71
C GLU A 44 -12.76 -22.24 13.10
N VAL A 45 -12.94 -23.53 13.43
CA VAL A 45 -13.64 -23.98 14.66
C VAL A 45 -12.68 -24.31 15.81
N CYS A 46 -11.55 -24.96 15.52
CA CYS A 46 -10.67 -25.56 16.53
C CYS A 46 -9.18 -25.64 16.14
N PRO A 47 -8.54 -24.53 15.68
CA PRO A 47 -7.14 -24.54 15.24
C PRO A 47 -6.16 -25.00 16.32
N ASP A 48 -6.51 -24.83 17.59
CA ASP A 48 -5.70 -25.21 18.76
C ASP A 48 -5.63 -26.74 18.99
N ARG A 49 -6.54 -27.53 18.41
CA ARG A 49 -6.64 -28.99 18.63
C ARG A 49 -5.71 -29.77 17.71
N ILE A 50 -4.41 -29.50 17.84
CA ILE A 50 -3.33 -30.10 17.05
C ILE A 50 -3.38 -31.65 17.11
N ASP A 51 -3.87 -32.24 18.21
CA ASP A 51 -4.14 -33.68 18.40
C ASP A 51 -4.81 -34.36 17.20
N LEU A 52 -5.78 -33.67 16.58
CA LEU A 52 -6.57 -34.19 15.45
C LEU A 52 -5.74 -34.27 14.17
N ILE A 53 -4.78 -33.35 14.03
CA ILE A 53 -3.83 -33.32 12.91
C ILE A 53 -2.72 -34.35 13.12
N HIS A 54 -2.21 -34.54 14.34
CA HIS A 54 -1.20 -35.58 14.64
C HIS A 54 -1.61 -36.96 14.11
N LYS A 55 -2.83 -37.41 14.45
CA LYS A 55 -3.39 -38.72 14.02
C LYS A 55 -3.48 -38.86 12.49
N ASN A 56 -3.56 -37.75 11.74
CA ASN A 56 -3.83 -37.72 10.31
C ASN A 56 -2.68 -37.13 9.47
N TYR A 57 -1.55 -36.72 10.08
CA TYR A 57 -0.52 -35.91 9.44
C TYR A 57 0.05 -36.55 8.17
N ARG A 58 0.53 -37.81 8.26
CA ARG A 58 1.10 -38.53 7.09
C ARG A 58 0.08 -38.75 5.99
N LYS A 59 -1.16 -39.06 6.36
CA LYS A 59 -2.28 -39.23 5.44
C LYS A 59 -2.55 -37.93 4.67
N LEU A 60 -2.64 -36.79 5.35
CA LEU A 60 -2.79 -35.47 4.71
C LEU A 60 -1.58 -35.14 3.82
N CYS A 61 -0.35 -35.39 4.27
CA CYS A 61 0.86 -35.18 3.49
C CYS A 61 0.93 -36.02 2.20
N ASN A 62 0.35 -37.23 2.19
CA ASN A 62 0.30 -38.10 1.02
C ASN A 62 -0.87 -37.79 0.09
N LEU A 63 -2.09 -37.64 0.64
CA LEU A 63 -3.30 -37.33 -0.15
C LEU A 63 -3.26 -35.94 -0.79
N LEU A 64 -2.40 -35.02 -0.33
CA LEU A 64 -2.30 -33.65 -0.83
C LEU A 64 -2.13 -33.54 -2.36
N VAL A 65 -1.56 -34.55 -3.02
CA VAL A 65 -1.41 -34.57 -4.48
C VAL A 65 -2.75 -34.74 -5.20
N ASP A 66 -3.70 -35.44 -4.56
CA ASP A 66 -4.96 -35.91 -5.14
C ASP A 66 -6.20 -35.14 -4.61
N VAL A 67 -5.96 -34.10 -3.78
CA VAL A 67 -6.97 -33.13 -3.32
C VAL A 67 -7.08 -31.98 -4.34
N GLU A 68 -8.26 -31.35 -4.42
CA GLU A 68 -8.52 -30.18 -5.27
C GLU A 68 -7.62 -28.95 -4.97
N GLU A 69 -7.50 -28.04 -5.95
CA GLU A 69 -6.60 -26.87 -5.89
C GLU A 69 -6.82 -26.00 -4.63
N TRP A 70 -8.08 -25.77 -4.24
CA TRP A 70 -8.42 -24.99 -3.03
C TRP A 70 -8.07 -25.72 -1.74
N GLY A 71 -8.45 -27.00 -1.63
CA GLY A 71 -8.06 -27.85 -0.49
C GLY A 71 -6.54 -27.97 -0.34
N GLN A 72 -5.79 -28.02 -1.44
CA GLN A 72 -4.32 -27.99 -1.41
C GLN A 72 -3.79 -26.72 -0.73
N VAL A 73 -4.31 -25.52 -1.06
CA VAL A 73 -3.89 -24.26 -0.40
C VAL A 73 -4.12 -24.33 1.11
N VAL A 74 -5.33 -24.67 1.54
CA VAL A 74 -5.72 -24.69 2.96
C VAL A 74 -4.88 -25.70 3.74
N ILE A 75 -4.72 -26.93 3.22
CA ILE A 75 -3.91 -27.96 3.87
C ILE A 75 -2.42 -27.57 3.88
N ILE A 76 -1.91 -26.84 2.87
CA ILE A 76 -0.54 -26.30 2.90
C ILE A 76 -0.39 -25.24 4.02
N HIS A 77 -1.34 -24.31 4.17
CA HIS A 77 -1.30 -23.29 5.23
C HIS A 77 -1.39 -23.90 6.64
N MET A 78 -2.29 -24.86 6.83
CA MET A 78 -2.43 -25.62 8.08
C MET A 78 -1.13 -26.37 8.43
N LEU A 79 -0.61 -27.17 7.48
CA LEU A 79 0.64 -27.92 7.69
C LEU A 79 1.86 -26.99 7.88
N THR A 80 1.78 -25.73 7.45
CA THR A 80 2.82 -24.72 7.69
C THR A 80 2.85 -24.25 9.15
N ARG A 81 1.68 -23.97 9.74
CA ARG A 81 1.56 -23.67 11.18
C ARG A 81 1.86 -24.89 12.05
N TYR A 82 1.37 -26.07 11.68
CA TYR A 82 1.71 -27.33 12.35
C TYR A 82 3.22 -27.57 12.38
N ALA A 83 3.91 -27.46 11.23
CA ALA A 83 5.35 -27.73 11.20
C ALA A 83 6.14 -26.75 12.08
N ARG A 84 5.74 -25.48 12.11
CA ARG A 84 6.35 -24.44 12.94
C ARG A 84 6.16 -24.65 14.44
N THR A 85 5.13 -25.39 14.89
CA THR A 85 4.92 -25.72 16.31
C THR A 85 5.37 -27.14 16.69
N GLN A 86 5.62 -28.03 15.72
CA GLN A 86 5.80 -29.48 15.96
C GLN A 86 7.16 -30.06 15.54
N PHE A 87 8.05 -29.28 14.92
CA PHE A 87 9.42 -29.68 14.60
C PHE A 87 10.42 -28.61 15.05
N VAL A 88 11.66 -29.00 15.38
CA VAL A 88 12.74 -28.05 15.69
C VAL A 88 13.18 -27.31 14.43
N SER A 89 13.65 -26.07 14.59
CA SER A 89 14.20 -25.25 13.49
C SER A 89 15.24 -25.99 12.63
N PRO A 90 15.00 -26.18 11.32
CA PRO A 90 15.95 -26.78 10.39
C PRO A 90 16.99 -25.76 9.89
N TRP A 91 17.17 -24.66 10.62
CA TRP A 91 18.13 -23.59 10.32
C TRP A 91 19.33 -23.60 11.27
N LYS A 92 19.37 -24.53 12.25
CA LYS A 92 20.52 -24.83 13.12
C LYS A 92 21.63 -25.55 12.33
N GLU A 93 22.28 -24.79 11.45
CA GLU A 93 23.69 -24.99 11.10
C GLU A 93 24.52 -24.37 12.23
N ASP A 94 25.67 -24.97 12.58
CA ASP A 94 26.38 -24.76 13.85
C ASP A 94 26.67 -23.27 14.13
N ASP A 95 26.08 -22.70 15.19
CA ASP A 95 26.48 -21.42 15.81
C ASP A 95 27.81 -21.65 16.55
N GLY A 96 28.86 -21.95 15.77
CA GLY A 96 30.20 -22.36 16.21
C GLY A 96 31.30 -21.47 15.65
N LEU A 97 30.98 -20.21 15.35
CA LEU A 97 31.90 -19.17 14.90
C LEU A 97 31.80 -17.90 15.77
N GLU A 98 31.47 -18.05 17.05
CA GLU A 98 31.83 -17.07 18.07
C GLU A 98 33.21 -17.43 18.62
N ASP A 99 34.19 -16.58 18.29
CA ASP A 99 35.47 -16.33 18.94
C ASP A 99 36.12 -17.46 19.77
N ASN A 100 36.96 -18.26 19.10
CA ASN A 100 38.15 -18.84 19.73
C ASN A 100 39.22 -17.74 19.96
N GLU A 101 38.90 -16.74 20.80
CA GLU A 101 39.94 -15.91 21.39
C GLU A 101 40.84 -16.75 22.32
N LYS A 102 42.12 -16.38 22.40
CA LYS A 102 43.14 -17.19 23.04
C LYS A 102 43.14 -17.01 24.56
N ASN A 103 42.43 -17.88 25.28
CA ASN A 103 42.73 -18.13 26.69
C ASN A 103 44.10 -18.84 26.80
N PHE A 104 45.15 -18.02 26.78
CA PHE A 104 46.56 -18.40 26.67
C PHE A 104 47.22 -18.68 28.04
N TYR A 105 46.51 -18.43 29.14
CA TYR A 105 46.98 -18.68 30.51
C TYR A 105 45.82 -19.13 31.42
N GLU A 106 45.74 -20.43 31.67
CA GLU A 106 45.58 -21.08 32.99
C GLU A 106 45.60 -22.60 32.72
N SER A 107 46.74 -23.27 32.96
CA SER A 107 47.13 -23.88 34.24
C SER A 107 46.65 -25.33 34.32
N ASP A 108 47.59 -26.28 34.33
CA ASP A 108 47.30 -27.71 34.50
C ASP A 108 46.69 -27.98 35.89
N ASP A 109 45.61 -28.76 35.97
CA ASP A 109 45.69 -30.14 36.51
C ASP A 109 44.39 -30.95 36.41
N GLU A 110 44.55 -32.29 36.49
CA GLU A 110 43.58 -33.31 36.93
C GLU A 110 42.07 -33.19 36.60
N GLN A 111 41.61 -33.88 35.54
CA GLN A 111 41.01 -35.24 35.66
C GLN A 111 40.56 -35.85 34.31
N LYS A 112 40.46 -37.20 34.28
CA LYS A 112 40.08 -37.99 33.10
C LYS A 112 38.74 -38.73 33.31
N GLU A 113 37.65 -38.18 32.79
CA GLU A 113 36.46 -38.99 32.44
C GLU A 113 36.06 -38.77 30.97
N LYS A 114 35.52 -39.81 30.32
CA LYS A 114 35.34 -39.86 28.87
C LYS A 114 33.89 -39.63 28.45
N THR A 115 33.51 -38.39 28.20
CA THR A 115 32.26 -38.05 27.49
C THR A 115 32.51 -37.93 25.97
N ASP A 116 32.58 -39.05 25.24
CA ASP A 116 32.70 -39.10 23.76
C ASP A 116 31.36 -38.71 23.07
N GLN A 117 30.83 -37.53 23.41
CA GLN A 117 29.66 -36.94 22.78
C GLN A 117 30.04 -36.19 21.51
N ARG A 118 30.38 -36.94 20.45
CA ARG A 118 30.51 -36.38 19.10
C ARG A 118 29.18 -35.73 18.70
N LYS A 119 29.14 -34.39 18.56
CA LYS A 119 27.99 -33.64 18.02
C LYS A 119 27.48 -34.36 16.76
N LYS A 120 26.30 -34.97 16.83
CA LYS A 120 25.68 -35.58 15.64
C LYS A 120 25.24 -34.46 14.70
N PRO A 121 25.50 -34.55 13.38
CA PRO A 121 24.93 -33.60 12.43
C PRO A 121 23.40 -33.66 12.50
N TYR A 122 22.74 -32.52 12.31
CA TYR A 122 21.28 -32.42 12.43
C TYR A 122 20.57 -33.27 11.38
N THR A 123 20.07 -34.44 11.79
CA THR A 123 19.24 -35.31 10.96
C THR A 123 17.79 -34.85 11.03
N MET A 124 17.32 -34.24 9.95
CA MET A 124 15.94 -33.79 9.76
C MET A 124 14.91 -34.89 10.05
N ASP A 125 13.85 -34.57 10.81
CA ASP A 125 12.74 -35.49 11.12
C ASP A 125 12.14 -36.08 9.81
N PRO A 126 11.96 -37.42 9.70
CA PRO A 126 11.38 -38.06 8.52
C PRO A 126 10.01 -37.52 8.09
N ASP A 127 9.15 -37.10 9.04
CA ASP A 127 7.82 -36.54 8.77
C ASP A 127 7.88 -35.06 8.32
N HIS A 128 8.88 -34.32 8.79
CA HIS A 128 9.23 -32.99 8.27
C HIS A 128 9.78 -33.13 6.84
N ARG A 129 10.57 -34.18 6.57
CA ARG A 129 11.13 -34.48 5.24
C ARG A 129 10.05 -34.95 4.25
N LEU A 130 9.06 -35.71 4.71
CA LEU A 130 7.90 -36.15 3.92
C LEU A 130 7.10 -34.94 3.37
N LEU A 131 6.82 -33.97 4.23
CA LEU A 131 6.11 -32.72 3.89
C LEU A 131 6.79 -31.95 2.76
N ILE A 132 8.12 -31.90 2.76
CA ILE A 132 8.93 -31.23 1.75
C ILE A 132 8.98 -32.07 0.46
N ARG A 133 9.20 -33.38 0.57
CA ARG A 133 9.37 -34.31 -0.56
C ARG A 133 8.15 -34.36 -1.48
N ASN A 134 6.94 -34.49 -0.92
CA ASN A 134 5.72 -34.67 -1.71
C ASN A 134 5.36 -33.41 -2.52
N LYS A 135 5.73 -32.22 -2.03
CA LYS A 135 5.35 -30.93 -2.63
C LYS A 135 6.20 -30.52 -3.85
N LYS A 136 7.31 -31.21 -4.15
CA LYS A 136 8.16 -30.94 -5.34
C LYS A 136 7.46 -31.16 -6.70
N LYS A 137 6.25 -31.75 -6.73
CA LYS A 137 5.49 -32.05 -7.96
C LYS A 137 4.30 -31.13 -8.25
N GLN A 138 3.86 -30.29 -7.32
CA GLN A 138 2.60 -29.54 -7.45
C GLN A 138 2.75 -28.30 -8.34
N ARG A 139 2.16 -28.35 -9.55
CA ARG A 139 2.31 -27.31 -10.60
C ARG A 139 1.33 -26.15 -10.50
N TYR A 140 0.21 -26.33 -9.80
CA TYR A 140 -0.90 -25.36 -9.76
C TYR A 140 -0.80 -24.43 -8.55
N VAL A 141 -0.48 -24.95 -7.37
CA VAL A 141 -0.49 -24.22 -6.09
C VAL A 141 0.89 -23.67 -5.71
N VAL A 142 1.57 -23.07 -6.68
CA VAL A 142 3.00 -22.68 -6.57
C VAL A 142 3.26 -21.65 -5.46
N MET A 143 2.34 -20.72 -5.19
CA MET A 143 2.54 -19.70 -4.16
C MET A 143 2.50 -20.25 -2.72
N ALA A 144 1.54 -21.11 -2.39
CA ALA A 144 1.50 -21.72 -1.05
C ALA A 144 2.68 -22.70 -0.85
N VAL A 145 3.09 -23.42 -1.90
CA VAL A 145 4.31 -24.24 -1.88
C VAL A 145 5.55 -23.35 -1.67
N ALA A 146 5.65 -22.19 -2.32
CA ALA A 146 6.77 -21.26 -2.14
C ALA A 146 6.84 -20.68 -0.72
N GLN A 147 5.70 -20.27 -0.17
CA GLN A 147 5.56 -19.83 1.23
C GLN A 147 6.00 -20.94 2.21
N LEU A 148 5.55 -22.17 2.00
CA LEU A 148 5.95 -23.34 2.79
C LEU A 148 7.46 -23.58 2.72
N TYR A 149 8.05 -23.54 1.52
CA TYR A 149 9.50 -23.73 1.35
C TYR A 149 10.30 -22.61 2.02
N TRP A 150 9.80 -21.37 2.00
CA TRP A 150 10.41 -20.23 2.67
C TRP A 150 10.48 -20.39 4.20
N HIS A 151 9.35 -20.77 4.82
CA HIS A 151 9.23 -20.83 6.28
C HIS A 151 9.62 -22.17 6.92
N ILE A 152 9.67 -23.28 6.16
CA ILE A 152 9.84 -24.65 6.70
C ILE A 152 11.10 -25.38 6.19
N SER A 153 11.65 -25.00 5.04
CA SER A 153 12.73 -25.77 4.40
C SER A 153 14.14 -25.35 4.90
N PRO A 154 15.14 -26.24 4.90
CA PRO A 154 16.54 -25.88 5.12
C PRO A 154 17.01 -24.83 4.09
N LYS A 155 17.95 -23.96 4.49
CA LYS A 155 18.37 -22.78 3.70
C LYS A 155 18.78 -23.15 2.26
N SER A 156 19.47 -24.27 2.09
CA SER A 156 19.96 -24.83 0.82
C SER A 156 18.87 -25.25 -0.17
N GLU A 157 17.73 -25.79 0.29
CA GLU A 157 16.68 -26.29 -0.61
C GLU A 157 15.70 -25.22 -1.11
N VAL A 158 15.70 -24.02 -0.50
CA VAL A 158 14.79 -22.93 -0.92
C VAL A 158 15.14 -22.39 -2.32
N GLY A 159 16.35 -22.63 -2.83
CA GLY A 159 16.71 -22.32 -4.22
C GLY A 159 15.81 -23.01 -5.27
N ILE A 160 15.18 -24.15 -4.94
CA ILE A 160 14.40 -24.97 -5.88
C ILE A 160 13.13 -24.26 -6.38
N ILE A 161 12.49 -23.41 -5.55
CA ILE A 161 11.23 -22.74 -5.91
C ILE A 161 11.41 -21.54 -6.86
N SER A 162 12.64 -21.02 -7.01
CA SER A 162 12.97 -19.87 -7.85
C SER A 162 12.44 -19.99 -9.29
N LYS A 163 12.72 -21.12 -9.95
CA LYS A 163 12.32 -21.43 -11.33
C LYS A 163 10.80 -21.44 -11.51
N SER A 164 10.08 -21.90 -10.49
CA SER A 164 8.61 -21.99 -10.50
C SER A 164 7.97 -20.62 -10.31
N LEU A 165 8.48 -19.81 -9.38
CA LEU A 165 8.04 -18.42 -9.17
C LEU A 165 8.30 -17.57 -10.43
N VAL A 166 9.49 -17.68 -11.03
CA VAL A 166 9.81 -16.98 -12.29
C VAL A 166 8.92 -17.43 -13.45
N ARG A 167 8.46 -18.69 -13.47
CA ARG A 167 7.50 -19.18 -14.48
C ARG A 167 6.12 -18.51 -14.34
N LEU A 168 5.66 -18.19 -13.13
CA LEU A 168 4.39 -17.46 -12.90
C LEU A 168 4.42 -16.02 -13.43
N LEU A 169 5.59 -15.43 -13.67
CA LEU A 169 5.71 -14.08 -14.24
C LEU A 169 5.24 -13.98 -15.70
N ARG A 170 4.84 -15.10 -16.31
CA ARG A 170 4.19 -15.19 -17.63
C ARG A 170 2.65 -15.26 -17.55
N SER A 171 2.08 -15.29 -16.35
CA SER A 171 0.63 -15.30 -16.11
C SER A 171 0.02 -13.88 -16.17
N ASN A 172 -1.26 -13.76 -15.81
CA ASN A 172 -1.98 -12.47 -15.75
C ASN A 172 -1.29 -11.46 -14.81
N ARG A 173 -1.50 -10.16 -15.06
CA ARG A 173 -0.82 -9.05 -14.37
C ARG A 173 -1.04 -9.05 -12.85
N GLU A 174 -2.19 -9.52 -12.40
CA GLU A 174 -2.59 -9.64 -10.99
C GLU A 174 -1.73 -10.69 -10.27
N VAL A 175 -1.56 -11.85 -10.91
CA VAL A 175 -0.65 -12.92 -10.45
C VAL A 175 0.78 -12.42 -10.48
N GLN A 176 1.20 -11.76 -11.56
CA GLN A 176 2.54 -11.21 -11.70
C GLN A 176 2.86 -10.19 -10.58
N TYR A 177 1.92 -9.32 -10.22
CA TYR A 177 2.08 -8.36 -9.13
C TYR A 177 2.33 -9.04 -7.78
N ILE A 178 1.45 -9.97 -7.36
CA ILE A 178 1.60 -10.70 -6.09
C ILE A 178 2.89 -11.53 -6.08
N VAL A 179 3.23 -12.23 -7.17
CA VAL A 179 4.47 -13.02 -7.27
C VAL A 179 5.71 -12.12 -7.13
N LEU A 180 5.77 -11.00 -7.85
CA LEU A 180 6.89 -10.06 -7.74
C LEU A 180 7.00 -9.46 -6.34
N GLN A 181 5.89 -9.14 -5.68
CA GLN A 181 5.91 -8.57 -4.33
C GLN A 181 6.51 -9.53 -3.29
N ASN A 182 6.29 -10.83 -3.48
CA ASN A 182 6.91 -11.87 -2.67
C ASN A 182 8.39 -12.08 -3.02
N ILE A 183 8.74 -12.11 -4.32
CA ILE A 183 10.15 -12.18 -4.77
C ILE A 183 10.96 -10.97 -4.26
N ALA A 184 10.39 -9.76 -4.24
CA ALA A 184 11.05 -8.55 -3.74
C ALA A 184 11.42 -8.63 -2.25
N THR A 185 10.63 -9.37 -1.46
CA THR A 185 10.93 -9.66 -0.05
C THR A 185 12.01 -10.74 0.06
N MET A 186 11.82 -11.85 -0.67
CA MET A 186 12.79 -12.96 -0.70
C MET A 186 14.20 -12.54 -1.15
N SER A 187 14.29 -11.58 -2.09
CA SER A 187 15.56 -11.12 -2.64
C SER A 187 16.38 -10.23 -1.70
N ILE A 188 15.76 -9.65 -0.66
CA ILE A 188 16.48 -8.90 0.39
C ILE A 188 17.25 -9.89 1.28
N GLN A 189 16.57 -10.88 1.84
CA GLN A 189 17.21 -11.88 2.70
C GLN A 189 18.17 -12.80 1.94
N ARG A 190 17.84 -13.18 0.69
CA ARG A 190 18.55 -14.27 -0.03
C ARG A 190 18.81 -13.94 -1.50
N LYS A 191 19.57 -12.87 -1.74
CA LYS A 191 19.94 -12.33 -3.08
C LYS A 191 20.21 -13.41 -4.15
N GLY A 192 21.12 -14.35 -3.90
CA GLY A 192 21.54 -15.36 -4.88
C GLY A 192 20.42 -16.29 -5.41
N MET A 193 19.24 -16.34 -4.75
CA MET A 193 18.12 -17.20 -5.17
C MET A 193 17.56 -16.87 -6.57
N PHE A 194 17.63 -15.60 -7.00
CA PHE A 194 17.02 -15.14 -8.25
C PHE A 194 18.03 -14.61 -9.28
N GLU A 195 19.31 -14.57 -8.92
CA GLU A 195 20.40 -14.09 -9.79
C GLU A 195 20.49 -14.83 -11.15
N PRO A 196 20.35 -16.17 -11.25
CA PRO A 196 20.33 -16.87 -12.54
C PRO A 196 19.18 -16.44 -13.48
N TYR A 197 18.16 -15.77 -12.94
CA TYR A 197 16.95 -15.37 -13.65
C TYR A 197 16.89 -13.86 -13.94
N LEU A 198 17.96 -13.08 -13.68
CA LEU A 198 18.01 -11.61 -13.73
C LEU A 198 17.27 -11.00 -14.93
N LYS A 199 17.52 -11.51 -16.15
CA LYS A 199 16.90 -11.06 -17.41
C LYS A 199 15.36 -11.16 -17.44
N SER A 200 14.77 -12.01 -16.60
CA SER A 200 13.31 -12.18 -16.48
C SER A 200 12.64 -11.00 -15.76
N PHE A 201 13.41 -10.25 -14.96
CA PHE A 201 12.96 -9.09 -14.20
C PHE A 201 13.14 -7.77 -14.96
N TYR A 202 13.75 -7.77 -16.16
CA TYR A 202 13.89 -6.56 -16.98
C TYR A 202 12.53 -5.96 -17.34
N VAL A 203 12.44 -4.63 -17.34
CA VAL A 203 11.17 -3.88 -17.43
C VAL A 203 10.77 -3.68 -18.89
N ARG A 204 9.53 -4.06 -19.24
CA ARG A 204 8.98 -3.81 -20.59
C ARG A 204 8.20 -2.50 -20.60
N SER A 205 8.19 -1.81 -21.74
CA SER A 205 7.35 -0.61 -21.95
C SER A 205 5.87 -0.86 -21.63
N THR A 206 5.36 -2.04 -21.99
CA THR A 206 3.99 -2.52 -21.79
C THR A 206 3.62 -2.94 -20.36
N ASP A 207 4.59 -3.10 -19.45
CA ASP A 207 4.30 -3.45 -18.05
C ASP A 207 3.63 -2.25 -17.33
N PRO A 208 2.58 -2.42 -16.52
CA PRO A 208 1.99 -1.31 -15.76
C PRO A 208 2.95 -0.83 -14.67
N THR A 209 2.87 0.45 -14.26
CA THR A 209 3.81 1.11 -13.32
C THR A 209 4.08 0.30 -12.06
N MET A 210 3.05 -0.28 -11.44
CA MET A 210 3.16 -1.11 -10.24
C MET A 210 3.97 -2.40 -10.43
N ILE A 211 4.06 -2.91 -11.67
CA ILE A 211 4.91 -4.05 -12.04
C ILE A 211 6.31 -3.57 -12.43
N LYS A 212 6.42 -2.39 -13.06
CA LYS A 212 7.72 -1.74 -13.36
C LYS A 212 8.51 -1.48 -12.07
N THR A 213 7.88 -0.91 -11.04
CA THR A 213 8.53 -0.60 -9.75
C THR A 213 8.93 -1.83 -8.96
N LEU A 214 8.09 -2.88 -8.90
CA LEU A 214 8.45 -4.15 -8.24
C LEU A 214 9.62 -4.85 -8.93
N LYS A 215 9.63 -4.89 -10.27
CA LYS A 215 10.76 -5.41 -11.06
C LYS A 215 12.06 -4.66 -10.78
N LEU A 216 12.01 -3.33 -10.78
CA LEU A 216 13.13 -2.45 -10.49
C LEU A 216 13.70 -2.66 -9.07
N GLU A 217 12.84 -2.80 -8.07
CA GLU A 217 13.25 -3.11 -6.69
C GLU A 217 13.97 -4.47 -6.62
N ILE A 218 13.45 -5.50 -7.29
CA ILE A 218 14.12 -6.82 -7.38
C ILE A 218 15.49 -6.69 -8.05
N LEU A 219 15.60 -6.01 -9.19
CA LEU A 219 16.87 -5.79 -9.88
C LEU A 219 17.89 -5.04 -8.99
N THR A 220 17.42 -4.16 -8.12
CA THR A 220 18.26 -3.41 -7.17
C THR A 220 18.76 -4.29 -6.03
N ASN A 221 17.91 -5.18 -5.50
CA ASN A 221 18.29 -6.12 -4.44
C ASN A 221 19.24 -7.23 -4.97
N LEU A 222 19.14 -7.58 -6.26
CA LEU A 222 20.02 -8.51 -6.97
C LEU A 222 21.31 -7.87 -7.53
N ALA A 223 21.53 -6.57 -7.34
CA ALA A 223 22.73 -5.90 -7.85
C ALA A 223 24.00 -6.34 -7.09
N ASN A 224 25.04 -6.69 -7.85
CA ASN A 224 26.38 -7.02 -7.36
C ASN A 224 27.47 -6.50 -8.33
N GLU A 225 28.73 -6.56 -7.90
CA GLU A 225 29.89 -6.04 -8.66
C GLU A 225 30.01 -6.66 -10.07
N ALA A 226 29.66 -7.94 -10.23
CA ALA A 226 29.69 -8.61 -11.52
C ALA A 226 28.60 -8.14 -12.50
N ASN A 227 27.40 -7.77 -12.00
CA ASN A 227 26.24 -7.46 -12.84
C ASN A 227 25.90 -5.96 -12.95
N ILE A 228 26.38 -5.11 -12.03
CA ILE A 228 26.00 -3.70 -11.90
C ILE A 228 26.21 -2.87 -13.18
N SER A 229 27.29 -3.14 -13.92
CA SER A 229 27.60 -2.47 -15.19
C SER A 229 26.53 -2.67 -16.28
N THR A 230 25.83 -3.81 -16.24
CA THR A 230 24.70 -4.12 -17.14
C THR A 230 23.40 -3.51 -16.63
N LEU A 231 23.14 -3.58 -15.31
CA LEU A 231 21.95 -3.00 -14.69
C LEU A 231 21.90 -1.48 -14.82
N LEU A 232 23.03 -0.78 -14.67
CA LEU A 232 23.06 0.67 -14.86
C LEU A 232 22.79 1.09 -16.31
N ARG A 233 23.11 0.25 -17.30
CA ARG A 233 22.79 0.51 -18.72
C ARG A 233 21.29 0.37 -19.00
N GLU A 234 20.63 -0.61 -18.37
CA GLU A 234 19.17 -0.71 -18.35
C GLU A 234 18.55 0.49 -17.62
N PHE A 235 19.03 0.84 -16.42
CA PHE A 235 18.50 1.95 -15.63
C PHE A 235 18.65 3.31 -16.34
N GLN A 236 19.74 3.56 -17.07
CA GLN A 236 19.90 4.74 -17.94
C GLN A 236 18.84 4.84 -19.05
N THR A 237 18.24 3.71 -19.43
CA THR A 237 17.10 3.66 -20.37
C THR A 237 15.79 3.89 -19.62
N TYR A 238 15.63 3.32 -18.43
CA TYR A 238 14.41 3.46 -17.61
C TYR A 238 14.18 4.89 -17.10
N VAL A 239 15.25 5.65 -16.78
CA VAL A 239 15.18 7.08 -16.44
C VAL A 239 14.59 7.93 -17.59
N LYS A 240 14.77 7.50 -18.85
CA LYS A 240 14.25 8.20 -20.04
C LYS A 240 12.80 7.85 -20.38
N SER A 241 12.11 7.10 -19.51
CA SER A 241 10.72 6.69 -19.74
C SER A 241 9.72 7.86 -19.67
N GLN A 242 8.56 7.65 -20.30
CA GLN A 242 7.44 8.60 -20.26
C GLN A 242 6.80 8.68 -18.86
N ASP A 243 6.83 7.57 -18.12
CA ASP A 243 6.34 7.46 -16.75
C ASP A 243 7.33 8.10 -15.77
N LYS A 244 7.06 9.35 -15.39
CA LYS A 244 7.95 10.14 -14.52
C LYS A 244 8.03 9.60 -13.09
N GLN A 245 7.02 8.84 -12.63
CA GLN A 245 7.05 8.19 -11.32
C GLN A 245 8.00 6.98 -11.35
N PHE A 246 7.96 6.19 -12.43
CA PHE A 246 8.92 5.11 -12.65
C PHE A 246 10.36 5.63 -12.89
N ALA A 247 10.51 6.76 -13.59
CA ALA A 247 11.81 7.41 -13.74
C ALA A 247 12.40 7.87 -12.39
N ALA A 248 11.58 8.47 -11.52
CA ALA A 248 11.98 8.84 -10.15
C ALA A 248 12.37 7.63 -9.30
N ALA A 249 11.57 6.55 -9.34
CA ALA A 249 11.92 5.29 -8.68
C ALA A 249 13.27 4.75 -9.16
N THR A 250 13.55 4.83 -10.47
CA THR A 250 14.83 4.40 -11.07
C THR A 250 16.01 5.23 -10.55
N ILE A 251 15.80 6.51 -10.27
CA ILE A 251 16.82 7.42 -9.73
C ILE A 251 17.14 7.06 -8.27
N GLN A 252 16.14 6.74 -7.45
CA GLN A 252 16.38 6.21 -6.09
C GLN A 252 17.15 4.89 -6.14
N THR A 253 16.84 3.97 -7.07
CA THR A 253 17.54 2.69 -7.15
C THR A 253 18.98 2.83 -7.67
N ILE A 254 19.28 3.76 -8.57
CA ILE A 254 20.66 4.16 -8.90
C ILE A 254 21.38 4.65 -7.63
N GLY A 255 20.72 5.46 -6.81
CA GLY A 255 21.22 5.89 -5.50
C GLY A 255 21.52 4.75 -4.53
N ARG A 256 20.62 3.76 -4.44
CA ARG A 256 20.80 2.57 -3.60
C ARG A 256 21.97 1.70 -4.09
N CYS A 257 22.10 1.48 -5.40
CA CYS A 257 23.27 0.81 -5.97
C CYS A 257 24.58 1.56 -5.66
N ALA A 258 24.61 2.88 -5.83
CA ALA A 258 25.76 3.73 -5.53
C ALA A 258 26.11 3.83 -4.04
N THR A 259 25.19 3.45 -3.14
CA THR A 259 25.44 3.34 -1.69
C THR A 259 25.96 1.94 -1.33
N ASN A 260 25.51 0.90 -2.04
CA ASN A 260 25.88 -0.49 -1.78
C ASN A 260 27.20 -0.93 -2.44
N ILE A 261 27.57 -0.31 -3.59
CA ILE A 261 28.74 -0.67 -4.39
C ILE A 261 29.56 0.60 -4.63
N SER A 262 30.69 0.72 -3.93
CA SER A 262 31.52 1.93 -3.90
C SER A 262 32.24 2.23 -5.22
N GLU A 263 32.61 1.21 -5.99
CA GLU A 263 33.31 1.35 -7.28
C GLU A 263 32.54 2.25 -8.26
N VAL A 264 31.21 2.19 -8.25
CA VAL A 264 30.36 2.87 -9.24
C VAL A 264 29.73 4.17 -8.71
N THR A 265 30.04 4.57 -7.48
CA THR A 265 29.45 5.77 -6.85
C THR A 265 29.71 7.04 -7.67
N ASP A 266 30.95 7.26 -8.14
CA ASP A 266 31.31 8.44 -8.94
C ASP A 266 30.61 8.47 -10.30
N THR A 267 30.53 7.34 -10.99
CA THR A 267 29.82 7.21 -12.27
C THR A 267 28.33 7.50 -12.10
N CYS A 268 27.73 7.00 -11.02
CA CYS A 268 26.33 7.28 -10.68
C CYS A 268 26.12 8.76 -10.32
N LEU A 269 26.98 9.36 -9.50
CA LEU A 269 26.90 10.78 -9.12
C LEU A 269 27.00 11.71 -10.33
N ASN A 270 27.96 11.48 -11.23
CA ASN A 270 28.08 12.27 -12.46
C ASN A 270 26.85 12.09 -13.37
N GLY A 271 26.32 10.87 -13.50
CA GLY A 271 25.08 10.60 -14.21
C GLY A 271 23.88 11.35 -13.62
N LEU A 272 23.72 11.34 -12.29
CA LEU A 272 22.67 12.05 -11.58
C LEU A 272 22.79 13.58 -11.72
N VAL A 273 24.02 14.13 -11.68
CA VAL A 273 24.25 15.57 -11.87
C VAL A 273 23.86 16.01 -13.29
N CYS A 274 24.06 15.18 -14.31
CA CYS A 274 23.56 15.44 -15.67
C CYS A 274 22.02 15.48 -15.75
N LEU A 275 21.29 14.76 -14.88
CA LEU A 275 19.82 14.80 -14.83
C LEU A 275 19.28 16.11 -14.25
N LEU A 276 20.08 16.90 -13.52
CA LEU A 276 19.69 18.21 -13.00
C LEU A 276 19.35 19.22 -14.11
N SER A 277 19.89 19.01 -15.31
CA SER A 277 19.63 19.83 -16.51
C SER A 277 18.37 19.40 -17.28
N ASN A 278 17.61 18.42 -16.79
CA ASN A 278 16.34 18.03 -17.38
C ASN A 278 15.21 19.04 -17.08
N ARG A 279 14.15 19.04 -17.89
CA ARG A 279 12.97 19.91 -17.73
C ARG A 279 11.89 19.33 -16.83
N ASP A 280 11.90 18.00 -16.59
CA ASP A 280 10.91 17.33 -15.74
C ASP A 280 11.21 17.59 -14.25
N GLU A 281 10.38 18.40 -13.57
CA GLU A 281 10.58 18.76 -12.16
C GLU A 281 10.71 17.54 -11.24
N ILE A 282 9.91 16.49 -11.46
CA ILE A 282 9.92 15.24 -10.69
C ILE A 282 11.29 14.54 -10.80
N VAL A 283 11.85 14.46 -12.02
CA VAL A 283 13.15 13.82 -12.28
C VAL A 283 14.28 14.61 -11.64
N VAL A 284 14.22 15.94 -11.73
CA VAL A 284 15.21 16.83 -11.13
C VAL A 284 15.14 16.76 -9.60
N ALA A 285 13.95 16.88 -9.01
CA ALA A 285 13.76 16.82 -7.55
C ALA A 285 14.27 15.50 -6.95
N GLU A 286 14.01 14.37 -7.59
CA GLU A 286 14.47 13.08 -7.10
C GLU A 286 15.99 12.89 -7.26
N SER A 287 16.56 13.35 -8.39
CA SER A 287 18.01 13.34 -8.61
C SER A 287 18.73 14.17 -7.54
N VAL A 288 18.17 15.34 -7.21
CA VAL A 288 18.66 16.23 -6.14
C VAL A 288 18.64 15.54 -4.77
N VAL A 289 17.55 14.86 -4.42
CA VAL A 289 17.44 14.11 -3.17
C VAL A 289 18.53 13.05 -3.11
N VAL A 290 18.67 12.21 -4.15
CA VAL A 290 19.67 11.13 -4.18
C VAL A 290 21.10 11.66 -4.11
N ILE A 291 21.46 12.66 -4.90
CA ILE A 291 22.79 13.31 -4.84
C ILE A 291 23.06 13.81 -3.42
N LYS A 292 22.09 14.50 -2.80
CA LYS A 292 22.22 14.99 -1.43
C LYS A 292 22.48 13.85 -0.44
N LYS A 293 21.77 12.72 -0.53
CA LYS A 293 22.00 11.56 0.35
C LYS A 293 23.42 11.00 0.18
N LEU A 294 23.84 10.73 -1.06
CA LEU A 294 25.18 10.18 -1.37
C LEU A 294 26.32 11.10 -0.87
N LEU A 295 26.20 12.41 -1.12
CA LEU A 295 27.17 13.41 -0.65
C LEU A 295 27.21 13.54 0.89
N GLN A 296 26.11 13.23 1.60
CA GLN A 296 26.10 13.16 3.07
C GLN A 296 26.74 11.88 3.61
N MET A 297 26.72 10.76 2.87
CA MET A 297 27.39 9.51 3.27
C MET A 297 28.92 9.58 3.09
N GLN A 298 29.39 10.24 2.03
CA GLN A 298 30.82 10.38 1.71
C GLN A 298 31.26 11.86 1.61
N PRO A 299 31.18 12.66 2.68
CA PRO A 299 31.49 14.08 2.62
C PRO A 299 32.96 14.37 2.27
N ALA A 300 33.85 13.40 2.44
CA ALA A 300 35.29 13.56 2.27
C ALA A 300 35.71 13.83 0.81
N GLN A 301 35.18 13.07 -0.16
CA GLN A 301 35.78 12.92 -1.50
C GLN A 301 35.21 13.88 -2.55
N HIS A 302 33.93 14.22 -2.48
CA HIS A 302 33.15 14.77 -3.61
C HIS A 302 33.29 16.29 -3.86
N GLY A 303 34.48 16.84 -3.63
CA GLY A 303 34.77 18.27 -3.72
C GLY A 303 34.51 18.87 -5.10
N GLU A 304 34.96 18.22 -6.18
CA GLU A 304 34.79 18.73 -7.56
C GLU A 304 33.33 18.70 -8.02
N ILE A 305 32.55 17.71 -7.58
CA ILE A 305 31.13 17.56 -7.93
C ILE A 305 30.34 18.78 -7.40
N ILE A 306 30.62 19.21 -6.17
CA ILE A 306 30.04 20.42 -5.57
C ILE A 306 30.41 21.67 -6.39
N LYS A 307 31.66 21.78 -6.90
CA LYS A 307 32.06 22.88 -7.79
C LYS A 307 31.34 22.84 -9.14
N HIS A 308 31.02 21.65 -9.67
CA HIS A 308 30.26 21.52 -10.91
C HIS A 308 28.79 21.91 -10.71
N MET A 309 28.14 21.40 -9.66
CA MET A 309 26.76 21.78 -9.29
C MET A 309 26.63 23.29 -9.03
N ALA A 310 27.63 23.93 -8.42
CA ALA A 310 27.66 25.38 -8.22
C ALA A 310 27.72 26.20 -9.54
N LYS A 311 28.22 25.62 -10.64
CA LYS A 311 28.17 26.23 -11.98
C LYS A 311 26.80 26.06 -12.64
N LEU A 312 26.15 24.91 -12.42
CA LEU A 312 24.83 24.59 -12.98
C LEU A 312 23.68 25.35 -12.31
N LEU A 313 23.91 25.97 -11.14
CA LEU A 313 22.90 26.74 -10.40
C LEU A 313 22.27 27.88 -11.23
N ASP A 314 23.01 28.49 -12.17
CA ASP A 314 22.48 29.55 -13.03
C ASP A 314 21.50 29.01 -14.10
N SER A 315 21.62 27.73 -14.49
CA SER A 315 20.79 27.09 -15.52
C SER A 315 19.59 26.30 -14.98
N ILE A 316 19.58 25.98 -13.68
CA ILE A 316 18.52 25.15 -13.06
C ILE A 316 17.39 26.03 -12.56
N THR A 317 16.20 25.90 -13.15
CA THR A 317 14.98 26.63 -12.75
C THR A 317 14.29 26.02 -11.53
N VAL A 318 14.31 24.68 -11.39
CA VAL A 318 13.51 23.94 -10.40
C VAL A 318 13.85 24.35 -8.95
N PRO A 319 12.92 24.94 -8.18
CA PRO A 319 13.24 25.54 -6.88
C PRO A 319 13.83 24.58 -5.83
N VAL A 320 13.30 23.34 -5.78
CA VAL A 320 13.79 22.28 -4.88
C VAL A 320 15.27 21.95 -5.15
N ALA A 321 15.69 22.02 -6.41
CA ALA A 321 17.07 21.81 -6.83
C ALA A 321 17.97 22.98 -6.44
N ARG A 322 17.55 24.21 -6.75
CA ARG A 322 18.26 25.45 -6.37
C ARG A 322 18.51 25.50 -4.86
N ALA A 323 17.46 25.27 -4.07
CA ALA A 323 17.53 25.21 -2.61
C ALA A 323 18.51 24.14 -2.10
N SER A 324 18.51 22.94 -2.68
CA SER A 324 19.36 21.83 -2.25
C SER A 324 20.82 21.97 -2.66
N ILE A 325 21.10 22.57 -3.83
CA ILE A 325 22.45 22.94 -4.26
C ILE A 325 23.02 23.99 -3.29
N LEU A 326 22.24 25.01 -2.94
CA LEU A 326 22.63 26.01 -1.94
C LEU A 326 22.85 25.39 -0.55
N TRP A 327 22.03 24.41 -0.15
CA TRP A 327 22.24 23.67 1.08
C TRP A 327 23.56 22.88 1.07
N LEU A 328 23.86 22.15 -0.02
CA LEU A 328 25.11 21.39 -0.18
C LEU A 328 26.36 22.28 -0.14
N ILE A 329 26.30 23.46 -0.79
CA ILE A 329 27.37 24.47 -0.77
C ILE A 329 27.51 25.08 0.63
N GLY A 330 26.41 25.24 1.37
CA GLY A 330 26.41 25.72 2.75
C GLY A 330 26.98 24.70 3.74
N GLU A 331 26.65 23.41 3.59
CA GLU A 331 27.24 22.32 4.37
C GLU A 331 28.75 22.22 4.13
N ASN A 332 29.17 22.32 2.86
CA ASN A 332 30.57 22.19 2.46
C ASN A 332 31.32 23.53 2.34
N CYS A 333 30.84 24.61 2.98
CA CYS A 333 31.35 25.96 2.73
C CYS A 333 32.84 26.16 3.05
N GLU A 334 33.41 25.37 3.97
CA GLU A 334 34.84 25.36 4.29
C GLU A 334 35.70 24.71 3.19
N ARG A 335 35.13 23.79 2.40
CA ARG A 335 35.80 23.08 1.29
C ARG A 335 35.79 23.87 -0.02
N VAL A 336 34.81 24.77 -0.20
CA VAL A 336 34.68 25.62 -1.40
C VAL A 336 34.75 27.13 -1.06
N PRO A 337 35.77 27.60 -0.32
CA PRO A 337 35.79 28.93 0.30
C PRO A 337 35.84 30.10 -0.69
N LYS A 338 36.22 29.85 -1.96
CA LYS A 338 36.18 30.85 -3.05
C LYS A 338 34.84 30.88 -3.79
N ILE A 339 34.11 29.76 -3.83
CA ILE A 339 32.89 29.61 -4.65
C ILE A 339 31.63 29.92 -3.84
N ALA A 340 31.56 29.48 -2.57
CA ALA A 340 30.39 29.75 -1.73
C ALA A 340 30.09 31.26 -1.53
N PRO A 341 31.09 32.16 -1.34
CA PRO A 341 30.86 33.61 -1.36
C PRO A 341 30.37 34.15 -2.71
N ASP A 342 30.83 33.58 -3.84
CA ASP A 342 30.41 34.03 -5.17
C ASP A 342 28.97 33.60 -5.49
N VAL A 343 28.60 32.38 -5.11
CA VAL A 343 27.22 31.89 -5.16
C VAL A 343 26.33 32.77 -4.28
N LEU A 344 26.73 33.10 -3.05
CA LEU A 344 25.99 34.04 -2.20
C LEU A 344 25.84 35.42 -2.87
N ARG A 345 26.90 35.93 -3.53
CA ARG A 345 26.89 37.20 -4.29
C ARG A 345 25.92 37.17 -5.48
N LYS A 346 25.79 36.04 -6.18
CA LYS A 346 24.79 35.85 -7.24
C LYS A 346 23.38 35.84 -6.64
N MET A 347 23.11 34.96 -5.68
CA MET A 347 21.78 34.81 -5.07
C MET A 347 21.31 36.07 -4.35
N ALA A 348 22.21 36.90 -3.83
CA ALA A 348 21.86 38.20 -3.26
C ALA A 348 21.15 39.12 -4.27
N LYS A 349 21.44 39.01 -5.58
CA LYS A 349 20.82 39.83 -6.62
C LYS A 349 19.40 39.39 -6.97
N SER A 350 19.14 38.08 -6.96
CA SER A 350 17.84 37.51 -7.32
C SER A 350 16.93 37.22 -6.11
N PHE A 351 17.42 37.36 -4.88
CA PHE A 351 16.74 36.97 -3.64
C PHE A 351 15.23 37.32 -3.57
N THR A 352 14.81 38.48 -4.05
CA THR A 352 13.40 38.93 -4.03
C THR A 352 12.51 38.24 -5.07
N SER A 353 13.09 37.59 -6.09
CA SER A 353 12.39 36.87 -7.17
C SER A 353 12.62 35.35 -7.14
N GLU A 354 13.33 34.82 -6.16
CA GLU A 354 13.46 33.37 -5.93
C GLU A 354 12.27 32.85 -5.10
N ASP A 355 11.95 31.56 -5.22
CA ASP A 355 10.96 30.90 -4.37
C ASP A 355 11.38 30.85 -2.89
N ASP A 356 10.38 30.72 -2.02
CA ASP A 356 10.55 30.75 -0.57
C ASP A 356 11.45 29.63 -0.02
N LEU A 357 11.41 28.43 -0.62
CA LEU A 357 12.34 27.34 -0.32
C LEU A 357 13.80 27.72 -0.61
N VAL A 358 14.04 28.49 -1.68
CA VAL A 358 15.37 28.94 -2.09
C VAL A 358 15.84 30.07 -1.18
N LYS A 359 15.00 31.09 -0.94
CA LYS A 359 15.25 32.19 0.01
C LYS A 359 15.69 31.67 1.40
N LEU A 360 14.99 30.67 1.94
CA LEU A 360 15.35 30.05 3.22
C LEU A 360 16.75 29.42 3.21
N GLN A 361 17.19 28.82 2.10
CA GLN A 361 18.55 28.28 1.98
C GLN A 361 19.60 29.36 1.67
N ILE A 362 19.25 30.46 1.00
CA ILE A 362 20.12 31.64 0.86
C ILE A 362 20.40 32.23 2.26
N LEU A 363 19.38 32.34 3.11
CA LEU A 363 19.52 32.78 4.51
C LEU A 363 20.42 31.85 5.33
N ASN A 364 20.23 30.53 5.22
CA ASN A 364 21.08 29.54 5.89
C ASN A 364 22.55 29.60 5.39
N LEU A 365 22.76 29.71 4.08
CA LEU A 365 24.08 29.84 3.46
C LEU A 365 24.80 31.12 3.92
N GLY A 366 24.10 32.26 3.90
CA GLY A 366 24.60 33.53 4.39
C GLY A 366 24.95 33.50 5.88
N ALA A 367 24.16 32.81 6.70
CA ALA A 367 24.42 32.63 8.14
C ALA A 367 25.69 31.80 8.39
N LYS A 368 25.85 30.66 7.72
CA LYS A 368 27.06 29.83 7.83
C LYS A 368 28.30 30.59 7.35
N LEU A 369 28.23 31.23 6.19
CA LEU A 369 29.35 31.99 5.62
C LEU A 369 29.76 33.18 6.47
N TYR A 370 28.82 33.87 7.12
CA TYR A 370 29.12 34.96 8.06
C TYR A 370 29.96 34.46 9.27
N LEU A 371 29.72 33.22 9.71
CA LEU A 371 30.39 32.59 10.85
C LEU A 371 31.76 31.96 10.50
N THR A 372 31.96 31.51 9.26
CA THR A 372 33.22 30.92 8.77
C THR A 372 34.13 31.95 8.07
N ASN A 373 33.61 32.69 7.10
CA ASN A 373 34.32 33.69 6.28
C ASN A 373 33.67 35.09 6.39
N SER A 374 33.64 35.63 7.62
CA SER A 374 33.07 36.96 7.88
C SER A 374 33.75 38.08 7.08
N ARG A 375 35.08 38.00 6.86
CA ARG A 375 35.86 39.03 6.16
C ARG A 375 35.33 39.37 4.77
N GLN A 376 34.86 38.37 4.01
CA GLN A 376 34.33 38.57 2.66
C GLN A 376 32.80 38.66 2.62
N THR A 377 32.09 37.99 3.54
CA THR A 377 30.64 37.79 3.40
C THR A 377 29.78 38.65 4.31
N LYS A 378 30.36 39.33 5.32
CA LYS A 378 29.62 40.18 6.29
C LYS A 378 28.62 41.14 5.63
N LEU A 379 29.06 41.91 4.62
CA LEU A 379 28.22 42.89 3.93
C LEU A 379 27.14 42.23 3.06
N LEU A 380 27.46 41.12 2.36
CA LEU A 380 26.50 40.37 1.55
C LEU A 380 25.39 39.77 2.43
N THR A 381 25.74 39.13 3.54
CA THR A 381 24.76 38.58 4.47
C THR A 381 23.94 39.70 5.13
N GLN A 382 24.53 40.83 5.50
CA GLN A 382 23.78 41.98 6.03
C GLN A 382 22.78 42.55 5.02
N TYR A 383 23.14 42.61 3.73
CA TYR A 383 22.23 43.01 2.65
C TYR A 383 21.04 42.04 2.52
N ILE A 384 21.30 40.73 2.44
CA ILE A 384 20.25 39.69 2.37
C ILE A 384 19.33 39.75 3.60
N LEU A 385 19.89 39.91 4.81
CA LEU A 385 19.09 40.03 6.05
C LEU A 385 18.25 41.33 6.10
N ASN A 386 18.64 42.38 5.38
CA ASN A 386 17.85 43.60 5.26
C ASN A 386 16.72 43.45 4.22
N LEU A 387 16.93 42.69 3.14
CA LEU A 387 15.86 42.30 2.20
C LEU A 387 14.83 41.41 2.89
N GLY A 388 15.27 40.27 3.47
CA GLY A 388 14.40 39.28 4.11
C GLY A 388 13.58 39.83 5.30
N LYS A 389 14.01 40.94 5.93
CA LYS A 389 13.26 41.62 7.00
C LYS A 389 11.85 42.04 6.56
N TYR A 390 11.67 42.32 5.26
CA TYR A 390 10.46 42.84 4.64
C TYR A 390 9.91 41.95 3.51
N ASP A 391 10.29 40.66 3.48
CA ASP A 391 9.71 39.70 2.52
C ASP A 391 8.18 39.58 2.69
N GLN A 392 7.46 39.11 1.67
CA GLN A 392 6.02 38.87 1.78
C GLN A 392 5.73 37.67 2.70
N ASN A 393 6.53 36.60 2.61
CA ASN A 393 6.34 35.42 3.43
C ASN A 393 6.63 35.75 4.93
N TYR A 394 5.75 35.28 5.83
CA TYR A 394 5.91 35.48 7.27
C TYR A 394 7.11 34.71 7.84
N ASP A 395 7.26 33.44 7.49
CA ASP A 395 8.31 32.54 7.98
C ASP A 395 9.69 33.07 7.59
N ILE A 396 9.82 33.62 6.38
CA ILE A 396 11.08 34.21 5.90
C ILE A 396 11.43 35.47 6.68
N ARG A 397 10.44 36.32 6.97
CA ARG A 397 10.64 37.51 7.81
C ARG A 397 11.08 37.15 9.22
N ASP A 398 10.42 36.17 9.84
CA ASP A 398 10.78 35.75 11.20
C ASP A 398 12.12 35.02 11.25
N ARG A 399 12.34 34.06 10.35
CA ARG A 399 13.62 33.35 10.20
C ARG A 399 14.78 34.32 9.95
N THR A 400 14.56 35.38 9.17
CA THR A 400 15.53 36.46 8.96
C THR A 400 15.85 37.21 10.26
N ARG A 401 14.84 37.56 11.06
CA ARG A 401 15.02 38.25 12.35
C ARG A 401 15.75 37.37 13.35
N PHE A 402 15.37 36.10 13.46
CA PHE A 402 16.00 35.09 14.30
C PHE A 402 17.49 34.89 13.94
N ILE A 403 17.79 34.67 12.65
CA ILE A 403 19.18 34.54 12.16
C ILE A 403 19.97 35.83 12.45
N ARG A 404 19.41 37.00 12.16
CA ARG A 404 20.06 38.31 12.39
C ARG A 404 20.43 38.50 13.87
N GLN A 405 19.53 38.15 14.79
CA GLN A 405 19.74 38.27 16.23
C GLN A 405 20.76 37.24 16.78
N LEU A 406 20.93 36.09 16.12
CA LEU A 406 21.95 35.09 16.47
C LEU A 406 23.36 35.47 15.96
N ILE A 407 23.49 35.93 14.72
CA ILE A 407 24.82 36.06 14.07
C ILE A 407 25.37 37.48 14.06
N VAL A 408 24.53 38.53 14.10
CA VAL A 408 25.01 39.92 14.06
C VAL A 408 25.25 40.41 15.49
N PRO A 409 26.50 40.78 15.87
CA PRO A 409 26.78 41.34 17.18
C PRO A 409 25.97 42.62 17.42
N ASN A 410 25.35 42.69 18.59
CA ASN A 410 24.50 43.80 19.02
C ASN A 410 24.52 43.84 20.56
N GLU A 411 24.29 45.01 21.16
CA GLU A 411 24.36 45.18 22.63
C GLU A 411 23.37 44.28 23.39
N LYS A 412 22.26 43.93 22.74
CA LYS A 412 21.21 43.02 23.24
C LYS A 412 21.34 41.60 22.68
N SER A 413 22.55 41.13 22.35
CA SER A 413 22.76 39.78 21.81
C SER A 413 22.57 38.72 22.89
N GLY A 414 21.63 37.79 22.67
CA GLY A 414 21.24 36.78 23.66
C GLY A 414 22.29 35.67 23.85
N ALA A 415 22.20 34.94 24.95
CA ALA A 415 23.15 33.88 25.31
C ALA A 415 23.40 32.84 24.19
N LEU A 416 22.38 32.55 23.37
CA LEU A 416 22.46 31.65 22.22
C LEU A 416 23.45 32.10 21.13
N SER A 417 23.76 33.41 21.02
CA SER A 417 24.73 33.90 20.02
C SER A 417 26.13 33.32 20.24
N LYS A 418 26.53 33.09 21.51
CA LYS A 418 27.78 32.38 21.86
C LYS A 418 27.86 30.96 21.27
N TYR A 419 26.71 30.35 21.02
CA TYR A 419 26.58 28.99 20.46
C TYR A 419 26.24 28.98 18.97
N ALA A 420 26.11 30.13 18.30
CA ALA A 420 25.69 30.22 16.90
C ALA A 420 26.54 29.35 15.96
N LYS A 421 27.86 29.26 16.17
CA LYS A 421 28.72 28.33 15.42
C LYS A 421 28.30 26.87 15.60
N LYS A 422 28.05 26.42 16.84
CA LYS A 422 27.60 25.05 17.12
C LYS A 422 26.20 24.77 16.54
N ILE A 423 25.31 25.77 16.55
CA ILE A 423 23.93 25.63 16.04
C ILE A 423 23.92 25.53 14.49
N PHE A 424 24.64 26.41 13.78
CA PHE A 424 24.62 26.44 12.31
C PHE A 424 25.60 25.47 11.63
N LEU A 425 26.62 24.97 12.34
CA LEU A 425 27.62 24.02 11.84
C LEU A 425 27.53 22.64 12.52
N ALA A 426 26.42 22.33 13.21
CA ALA A 426 26.14 20.98 13.68
C ALA A 426 26.03 20.01 12.49
N GLN A 427 26.79 18.91 12.54
CA GLN A 427 26.66 17.81 11.59
C GLN A 427 25.23 17.25 11.65
N LYS A 428 24.64 17.01 10.48
CA LYS A 428 23.30 16.42 10.35
C LYS A 428 23.43 14.94 10.01
N PRO A 429 22.66 14.04 10.64
CA PRO A 429 22.70 12.62 10.30
C PRO A 429 22.40 12.41 8.81
N ALA A 430 23.12 11.48 8.19
CA ALA A 430 22.90 11.12 6.80
C ALA A 430 21.59 10.32 6.67
N PRO A 431 20.68 10.70 5.76
CA PRO A 431 19.44 9.97 5.54
C PRO A 431 19.72 8.64 4.81
N LEU A 432 19.28 7.52 5.40
CA LEU A 432 19.50 6.19 4.83
C LEU A 432 18.72 5.97 3.51
N LEU A 433 19.17 4.95 2.76
CA LEU A 433 18.70 4.57 1.42
C LEU A 433 18.18 3.12 1.41
N GLU A 434 17.21 2.86 2.27
CA GLU A 434 16.69 1.52 2.52
C GLU A 434 15.56 1.11 1.56
N SER A 435 15.18 -0.17 1.59
CA SER A 435 14.09 -0.71 0.76
C SER A 435 12.72 -0.50 1.41
N PRO A 436 11.66 -0.17 0.63
CA PRO A 436 10.26 -0.24 1.09
C PRO A 436 9.74 -1.68 1.34
N PHE A 437 10.63 -2.66 1.30
CA PHE A 437 10.39 -4.06 1.65
C PHE A 437 11.19 -4.55 2.88
N LYS A 438 12.11 -3.75 3.43
CA LYS A 438 13.03 -4.17 4.52
C LYS A 438 12.29 -4.75 5.73
N ASP A 439 11.23 -4.09 6.18
CA ASP A 439 10.53 -4.45 7.42
C ASP A 439 9.34 -5.42 7.21
N ARG A 440 9.14 -5.92 5.97
CA ARG A 440 8.00 -6.80 5.63
C ARG A 440 8.16 -8.24 6.14
N ASP A 441 9.36 -8.62 6.56
CA ASP A 441 9.70 -9.98 7.02
C ASP A 441 8.95 -10.40 8.29
N HIS A 442 8.38 -9.45 9.05
CA HIS A 442 7.49 -9.72 10.18
C HIS A 442 6.15 -10.35 9.78
N PHE A 443 5.77 -10.28 8.49
CA PHE A 443 4.53 -10.85 7.98
C PHE A 443 4.79 -12.14 7.18
N GLN A 444 3.92 -13.14 7.37
CA GLN A 444 3.95 -14.38 6.60
C GLN A 444 3.83 -14.06 5.10
N LEU A 445 4.89 -14.39 4.37
CA LEU A 445 5.00 -14.23 2.92
C LEU A 445 3.72 -14.68 2.18
N GLY A 446 3.20 -13.85 1.27
CA GLY A 446 2.03 -14.16 0.45
C GLY A 446 0.67 -13.90 1.12
N THR A 447 0.65 -13.42 2.37
CA THR A 447 -0.60 -12.97 3.04
C THR A 447 -0.96 -11.53 2.65
N LEU A 448 -2.23 -11.15 2.91
CA LEU A 448 -2.68 -9.78 2.73
C LEU A 448 -1.89 -8.79 3.61
N SER A 449 -1.53 -9.20 4.84
CA SER A 449 -0.73 -8.36 5.75
C SER A 449 0.67 -8.05 5.18
N HIS A 450 1.32 -9.06 4.60
CA HIS A 450 2.62 -8.91 3.91
C HIS A 450 2.50 -7.99 2.67
N THR A 451 1.40 -8.12 1.92
CA THR A 451 1.08 -7.26 0.77
C THR A 451 0.89 -5.79 1.18
N LEU A 452 0.12 -5.53 2.25
CA LEU A 452 -0.19 -4.18 2.73
C LEU A 452 0.89 -3.58 3.65
N ASN A 453 1.83 -4.39 4.15
CA ASN A 453 2.75 -4.06 5.25
C ASN A 453 2.04 -3.59 6.55
N THR A 454 0.87 -4.15 6.83
CA THR A 454 0.05 -3.82 8.01
C THR A 454 -0.70 -5.06 8.47
N LYS A 455 -0.98 -5.18 9.78
CA LYS A 455 -1.70 -6.34 10.33
C LYS A 455 -3.19 -6.29 9.94
N ALA A 456 -3.57 -7.11 8.96
CA ALA A 456 -4.97 -7.23 8.53
C ALA A 456 -5.84 -7.92 9.60
N THR A 457 -7.15 -7.66 9.58
CA THR A 457 -8.14 -8.33 10.43
C THR A 457 -8.12 -9.84 10.19
N GLY A 458 -8.01 -10.64 11.25
CA GLY A 458 -7.90 -12.11 11.16
C GLY A 458 -6.50 -12.62 10.80
N TYR A 459 -5.47 -11.76 10.73
CA TYR A 459 -4.10 -12.21 10.50
C TYR A 459 -3.54 -12.95 11.73
N LEU A 460 -3.29 -14.24 11.55
CA LEU A 460 -2.58 -15.11 12.49
C LEU A 460 -1.07 -15.08 12.19
N GLU A 461 -0.26 -14.89 13.23
CA GLU A 461 1.20 -14.90 13.12
C GLU A 461 1.76 -16.33 13.14
N LEU A 462 2.86 -16.56 12.42
CA LEU A 462 3.55 -17.85 12.45
C LEU A 462 4.32 -18.00 13.77
N SER A 463 3.86 -18.90 14.64
CA SER A 463 4.51 -19.29 15.88
C SER A 463 6.01 -19.52 15.70
N ASN A 464 6.80 -19.18 16.72
CA ASN A 464 8.23 -19.52 16.76
C ASN A 464 8.45 -21.03 16.82
N TRP A 465 9.61 -21.47 16.32
CA TRP A 465 10.02 -22.87 16.37
C TRP A 465 10.11 -23.36 17.83
N PRO A 466 9.62 -24.57 18.17
CA PRO A 466 9.88 -25.18 19.48
C PRO A 466 11.37 -25.55 19.64
N GLU A 467 11.85 -25.49 20.87
CA GLU A 467 13.22 -25.90 21.22
C GLU A 467 13.39 -27.43 21.21
N VAL A 468 12.33 -28.15 21.58
CA VAL A 468 12.25 -29.62 21.61
C VAL A 468 11.01 -30.05 20.80
N ALA A 469 11.18 -30.96 19.84
CA ALA A 469 10.05 -31.53 19.11
C ALA A 469 9.34 -32.60 19.96
N PRO A 470 7.99 -32.66 19.95
CA PRO A 470 7.26 -33.79 20.52
C PRO A 470 7.61 -35.12 19.84
N ASP A 471 7.41 -36.23 20.57
CA ASP A 471 7.77 -37.57 20.12
C ASP A 471 7.17 -37.90 18.73
N PRO A 472 7.98 -38.32 17.73
CA PRO A 472 7.48 -38.76 16.43
C PRO A 472 6.41 -39.87 16.50
N SER A 473 6.36 -40.62 17.60
CA SER A 473 5.35 -41.65 17.90
C SER A 473 3.94 -41.10 17.98
N VAL A 474 3.74 -39.81 18.29
CA VAL A 474 2.41 -39.15 18.26
C VAL A 474 1.85 -39.10 16.82
N ARG A 475 2.68 -39.32 15.79
CA ARG A 475 2.30 -39.46 14.37
C ARG A 475 2.28 -40.92 13.90
N ASN A 476 2.67 -41.88 14.76
CA ASN A 476 2.61 -43.33 14.56
C ASN A 476 1.34 -43.93 15.18
N VAL A 477 0.15 -43.49 14.75
CA VAL A 477 -1.10 -44.09 15.22
C VAL A 477 -1.37 -45.39 14.47
N GLU A 478 -1.41 -46.51 15.18
CA GLU A 478 -1.78 -47.81 14.59
C GLU A 478 -3.21 -47.77 14.03
N VAL A 479 -3.37 -48.27 12.81
CA VAL A 479 -4.71 -48.49 12.24
C VAL A 479 -5.25 -49.76 12.87
N ILE A 480 -6.19 -49.62 13.81
CA ILE A 480 -6.87 -50.75 14.45
C ILE A 480 -7.64 -51.53 13.36
N GLU A 481 -7.10 -52.67 12.94
CA GLU A 481 -7.73 -53.58 12.00
C GLU A 481 -8.91 -54.30 12.68
N LEU A 482 -10.11 -53.72 12.59
CA LEU A 482 -11.35 -54.38 12.99
C LEU A 482 -11.73 -55.48 11.98
N ALA A 483 -11.08 -56.63 12.18
CA ALA A 483 -11.49 -57.99 11.83
C ALA A 483 -11.97 -58.30 10.40
N LYS A 484 -11.25 -59.26 9.78
CA LYS A 484 -11.74 -60.50 9.13
C LYS A 484 -13.27 -60.58 8.91
N GLU A 485 -13.75 -61.10 7.77
CA GLU A 485 -13.29 -62.38 7.20
C GLU A 485 -13.80 -62.59 5.77
N TRP A 486 -12.97 -63.18 4.90
CA TRP A 486 -13.33 -64.27 3.96
C TRP A 486 -12.12 -64.67 3.10
N THR A 487 -11.93 -65.97 2.92
CA THR A 487 -11.09 -66.55 1.85
C THR A 487 -11.87 -67.72 1.23
N PRO A 488 -11.52 -68.13 -0.01
CA PRO A 488 -10.84 -69.41 -0.10
C PRO A 488 -9.65 -69.42 -1.09
N ALA A 489 -8.95 -70.56 -1.12
CA ALA A 489 -7.73 -70.85 -1.89
C ALA A 489 -7.87 -70.65 -3.42
N GLY A 490 -6.80 -70.48 -4.20
CA GLY A 490 -5.37 -70.48 -3.86
C GLY A 490 -4.54 -71.49 -4.67
N LYS A 491 -3.26 -71.18 -4.93
CA LYS A 491 -2.18 -72.10 -5.37
C LYS A 491 -0.83 -71.35 -5.32
N ALA A 492 0.29 -72.08 -5.19
CA ALA A 492 1.59 -71.51 -4.81
C ALA A 492 2.74 -71.92 -5.76
N LYS A 493 3.87 -71.17 -5.72
CA LYS A 493 5.24 -71.76 -5.65
C LYS A 493 6.39 -70.73 -5.49
N LYS A 494 7.12 -70.88 -4.37
CA LYS A 494 8.59 -70.78 -4.18
C LYS A 494 9.36 -69.45 -4.39
N GLU A 495 10.61 -69.48 -3.93
CA GLU A 495 11.43 -68.33 -3.52
C GLU A 495 12.75 -68.18 -4.33
N ASN A 496 13.28 -66.95 -4.40
CA ASN A 496 14.67 -66.46 -4.16
C ASN A 496 15.94 -67.31 -4.49
N PRO A 497 17.14 -66.69 -4.64
CA PRO A 497 17.49 -65.31 -5.07
C PRO A 497 18.80 -65.16 -5.92
N ALA A 498 19.19 -63.89 -6.19
CA ALA A 498 20.56 -63.32 -6.19
C ALA A 498 21.51 -63.39 -7.43
N LYS A 499 21.84 -62.19 -7.97
CA LYS A 499 23.18 -61.58 -8.23
C LYS A 499 22.98 -60.20 -8.93
N LYS A 500 23.68 -59.10 -8.59
CA LYS A 500 25.00 -58.63 -9.09
C LYS A 500 25.10 -58.71 -10.63
N PHE A 501 25.48 -57.67 -11.40
CA PHE A 501 26.52 -56.64 -11.17
C PHE A 501 26.33 -55.37 -12.06
N TYR A 502 27.30 -54.45 -12.07
CA TYR A 502 27.38 -53.18 -12.85
C TYR A 502 27.41 -53.33 -14.38
N SER A 503 26.91 -52.30 -15.08
CA SER A 503 27.66 -51.56 -16.12
C SER A 503 26.94 -50.25 -16.49
N GLU A 504 27.62 -49.11 -16.37
CA GLU A 504 27.18 -47.82 -16.93
C GLU A 504 27.54 -47.74 -18.43
N SER A 505 26.85 -46.87 -19.17
CA SER A 505 27.34 -46.26 -20.42
C SER A 505 26.55 -44.98 -20.68
N GLU A 506 27.24 -43.85 -20.73
CA GLU A 506 26.70 -42.55 -21.15
C GLU A 506 27.03 -42.34 -22.63
N GLU A 507 26.06 -41.91 -23.45
CA GLU A 507 26.32 -41.17 -24.69
C GLU A 507 25.23 -40.10 -24.82
N GLU A 508 25.63 -38.84 -25.02
CA GLU A 508 24.76 -37.75 -25.51
C GLU A 508 25.10 -37.48 -26.98
N GLU A 509 24.14 -37.00 -27.79
CA GLU A 509 24.40 -35.88 -28.72
C GLU A 509 23.11 -35.25 -29.29
N ASP A 510 23.28 -34.09 -29.93
CA ASP A 510 22.33 -32.99 -30.16
C ASP A 510 21.44 -33.06 -31.43
N SER A 511 20.27 -32.38 -31.37
CA SER A 511 19.63 -31.55 -32.44
C SER A 511 19.26 -32.18 -33.83
N SER A 512 18.49 -31.58 -34.76
CA SER A 512 17.30 -30.66 -34.84
C SER A 512 16.92 -30.51 -36.35
N ASP A 513 15.79 -30.04 -36.87
CA ASP A 513 14.47 -29.52 -36.41
C ASP A 513 13.43 -29.69 -37.58
N SER A 514 12.17 -29.27 -37.40
CA SER A 514 11.13 -29.01 -38.44
C SER A 514 10.45 -30.24 -39.09
N SER A 515 9.24 -30.19 -39.68
CA SER A 515 8.08 -29.27 -39.52
C SER A 515 6.79 -29.86 -40.15
N SER A 516 5.61 -29.41 -39.66
CA SER A 516 4.25 -29.61 -40.23
C SER A 516 3.69 -31.05 -40.24
N ASP A 517 2.37 -31.31 -40.27
CA ASP A 517 1.19 -30.42 -40.34
C ASP A 517 0.16 -30.73 -39.21
N SER A 518 -1.12 -30.33 -39.35
CA SER A 518 -1.96 -29.91 -38.23
C SER A 518 -3.43 -30.40 -38.27
N GLY A 519 -4.08 -30.48 -37.10
CA GLY A 519 -5.51 -30.80 -36.98
C GLY A 519 -6.08 -30.93 -35.55
N GLU A 520 -7.33 -30.52 -35.39
CA GLU A 520 -8.34 -31.07 -34.43
C GLU A 520 -8.11 -31.09 -32.89
N VAL A 521 -7.43 -30.10 -32.28
CA VAL A 521 -7.52 -29.90 -30.80
C VAL A 521 -7.91 -28.47 -30.37
N TYR A 522 -7.77 -27.47 -31.25
CA TYR A 522 -7.64 -26.07 -30.81
C TYR A 522 -8.92 -25.33 -30.35
N ASN A 523 -10.12 -25.94 -30.46
CA ASN A 523 -11.38 -25.25 -30.13
C ASN A 523 -11.91 -25.49 -28.70
N SER A 524 -11.52 -26.58 -28.02
CA SER A 524 -12.06 -26.89 -26.67
C SER A 524 -11.36 -26.12 -25.53
N LEU A 525 -10.12 -25.66 -25.73
CA LEU A 525 -9.33 -25.00 -24.69
C LEU A 525 -9.63 -23.50 -24.52
N LYS A 526 -10.39 -22.88 -25.43
CA LYS A 526 -10.65 -21.43 -25.42
C LYS A 526 -11.85 -21.00 -24.56
N LYS A 527 -12.60 -21.95 -23.98
CA LYS A 527 -13.86 -21.71 -23.24
C LYS A 527 -13.84 -22.11 -21.76
N LEU A 528 -12.69 -22.56 -21.24
CA LEU A 528 -12.49 -22.95 -19.83
C LEU A 528 -11.42 -22.10 -19.10
N CYS A 529 -10.75 -21.18 -19.79
CA CYS A 529 -9.65 -20.37 -19.25
C CYS A 529 -10.09 -18.99 -18.71
N SER A 530 -11.35 -18.88 -18.27
CA SER A 530 -11.97 -17.62 -17.80
C SER A 530 -12.48 -17.67 -16.35
N LEU A 531 -12.16 -18.75 -15.61
CA LEU A 531 -12.56 -18.95 -14.20
C LEU A 531 -11.37 -19.52 -13.39
N GLN A 532 -10.37 -18.69 -13.10
CA GLN A 532 -9.32 -19.06 -12.14
C GLN A 532 -8.80 -17.83 -11.37
N LEU A 533 -8.54 -18.02 -10.08
CA LEU A 533 -8.07 -17.03 -9.08
C LEU A 533 -9.04 -15.89 -8.69
N ILE A 534 -10.09 -16.24 -7.96
CA ILE A 534 -10.60 -15.43 -6.84
C ILE A 534 -10.79 -16.36 -5.63
N CYS A 535 -10.02 -16.14 -4.55
CA CYS A 535 -10.36 -16.37 -3.13
C CYS A 535 -9.11 -16.45 -2.25
N TYR A 536 -8.78 -15.35 -1.57
CA TYR A 536 -8.36 -15.40 -0.17
C TYR A 536 -8.77 -14.11 0.55
N ALA A 537 -10.06 -13.79 0.39
CA ALA A 537 -10.79 -12.90 1.29
C ALA A 537 -11.73 -13.81 2.09
N SER A 538 -11.48 -13.96 3.40
CA SER A 538 -12.41 -14.71 4.26
C SER A 538 -13.74 -13.97 4.34
N ASN A 539 -14.84 -14.71 4.35
CA ASN A 539 -16.20 -14.18 4.43
C ASN A 539 -16.51 -13.65 5.84
N ASN A 540 -15.99 -12.47 6.18
CA ASN A 540 -16.54 -11.65 7.27
C ASN A 540 -17.91 -11.11 6.83
N THR A 541 -18.94 -11.92 7.08
CA THR A 541 -20.34 -11.54 6.92
C THR A 541 -20.69 -10.43 7.91
N VAL A 542 -20.70 -9.18 7.44
CA VAL A 542 -21.22 -8.05 8.20
C VAL A 542 -22.71 -8.30 8.43
N ARG A 543 -23.09 -8.73 9.64
CA ARG A 543 -24.49 -8.84 10.04
C ARG A 543 -25.16 -7.46 9.90
N PRO A 544 -26.35 -7.35 9.29
CA PRO A 544 -27.08 -6.09 9.28
C PRO A 544 -27.49 -5.72 10.70
N ILE A 545 -26.93 -4.62 11.22
CA ILE A 545 -27.32 -4.07 12.51
C ILE A 545 -28.64 -3.32 12.30
N ASN A 546 -29.74 -3.90 12.77
CA ASN A 546 -31.02 -3.19 12.87
C ASN A 546 -30.88 -2.06 13.91
N PRO A 547 -31.15 -0.79 13.55
CA PRO A 547 -31.09 0.32 14.50
C PRO A 547 -32.34 0.32 15.39
N VAL A 548 -32.28 -0.43 16.50
CA VAL A 548 -33.23 -0.27 17.63
C VAL A 548 -32.67 0.78 18.59
N SER A 549 -33.45 1.83 18.82
CA SER A 549 -33.01 3.03 19.54
C SER A 549 -32.97 2.86 21.06
N THR A 550 -31.79 2.94 21.67
CA THR A 550 -31.59 3.44 23.05
C THR A 550 -30.16 3.93 23.25
N PRO A 551 -29.92 5.06 23.94
CA PRO A 551 -28.57 5.51 24.27
C PRO A 551 -28.06 4.83 25.57
N VAL A 552 -26.83 4.32 25.54
CA VAL A 552 -26.09 3.90 26.73
C VAL A 552 -24.76 4.65 26.74
N ALA A 553 -24.52 5.44 27.79
CA ALA A 553 -23.31 6.24 27.95
C ALA A 553 -22.28 5.53 28.84
N LEU A 554 -21.02 5.50 28.41
CA LEU A 554 -19.83 5.01 29.13
C LEU A 554 -18.60 5.83 28.62
N PRO A 555 -17.45 5.84 29.32
CA PRO A 555 -17.00 7.08 29.95
C PRO A 555 -15.83 7.80 29.25
N THR A 556 -15.70 9.10 29.55
CA THR A 556 -14.58 9.95 29.11
C THR A 556 -13.29 9.67 29.89
N PRO A 557 -12.16 9.36 29.22
CA PRO A 557 -10.83 9.56 29.81
C PRO A 557 -10.46 11.04 29.73
N ALA A 558 -10.05 11.64 30.86
CA ALA A 558 -9.70 13.06 30.91
C ALA A 558 -8.20 13.29 30.65
N LEU A 559 -7.88 13.94 29.52
CA LEU A 559 -6.59 14.58 29.27
C LEU A 559 -6.82 15.98 28.71
N SER A 560 -5.95 16.93 29.07
CA SER A 560 -6.14 18.35 28.74
C SER A 560 -5.72 18.67 27.29
N PRO A 561 -6.42 19.60 26.60
CA PRO A 561 -6.16 19.89 25.18
C PRO A 561 -4.76 20.48 24.91
N SER A 562 -4.08 20.99 25.94
CA SER A 562 -2.74 21.58 25.84
C SER A 562 -1.66 20.64 25.29
N LEU A 563 -1.78 19.33 25.54
CA LEU A 563 -0.75 18.35 25.14
C LEU A 563 -0.89 17.86 23.69
N ILE A 564 -2.02 18.13 23.02
CA ILE A 564 -2.24 17.71 21.63
C ILE A 564 -1.50 18.66 20.67
N ALA A 565 -1.56 19.96 20.94
CA ALA A 565 -0.96 21.01 20.10
C ALA A 565 0.58 20.87 19.94
N ASP A 566 1.29 20.41 20.97
CA ASP A 566 2.74 20.24 20.93
C ASP A 566 3.22 19.07 20.05
N LEU A 567 2.36 18.08 19.74
CA LEU A 567 2.71 16.96 18.86
C LEU A 567 2.39 17.21 17.37
N GLU A 568 1.49 18.14 17.04
CA GLU A 568 1.10 18.40 15.64
C GLU A 568 2.21 19.08 14.82
N GLY A 569 3.17 19.74 15.47
CA GLY A 569 4.22 20.56 14.85
C GLY A 569 5.30 19.83 14.02
N LEU A 570 5.15 18.54 13.73
CA LEU A 570 6.16 17.72 13.01
C LEU A 570 5.70 17.12 11.68
N ASN A 571 4.42 17.22 11.30
CA ASN A 571 3.92 16.66 10.03
C ASN A 571 4.17 17.60 8.83
N LEU A 572 5.33 17.44 8.19
CA LEU A 572 5.61 18.06 6.88
C LEU A 572 4.89 17.31 5.74
N SER A 573 3.58 17.55 5.62
CA SER A 573 2.81 17.31 4.40
C SER A 573 2.16 18.63 3.96
N THR A 574 2.21 18.94 2.67
CA THR A 574 1.96 20.31 2.18
C THR A 574 0.49 20.64 1.93
N SER A 575 0.15 21.89 2.23
CA SER A 575 -1.00 22.70 1.74
C SER A 575 -2.32 22.70 2.52
N SER A 576 -2.98 23.86 2.47
CA SER A 576 -4.22 24.28 3.17
C SER A 576 -4.13 24.42 4.69
N SER A 577 -4.74 25.49 5.21
CA SER A 577 -5.01 25.67 6.64
C SER A 577 -6.02 24.63 7.13
N VAL A 578 -5.87 24.17 8.38
CA VAL A 578 -6.68 23.06 8.93
C VAL A 578 -8.17 23.41 8.93
N ILE A 579 -8.89 22.85 7.95
CA ILE A 579 -10.34 22.90 7.84
C ILE A 579 -10.87 21.49 8.18
N SER A 580 -11.52 21.37 9.34
CA SER A 580 -12.14 20.12 9.78
C SER A 580 -13.38 19.78 8.94
N VAL A 581 -13.49 18.51 8.56
CA VAL A 581 -14.68 17.96 7.91
C VAL A 581 -15.64 17.46 8.99
N ASN A 582 -16.88 17.94 8.94
CA ASN A 582 -17.91 17.51 9.89
C ASN A 582 -18.63 16.25 9.42
N THR A 583 -19.43 15.68 10.31
CA THR A 583 -20.49 14.73 9.93
C THR A 583 -21.55 15.43 9.06
N PRO A 584 -22.23 14.70 8.15
CA PRO A 584 -23.30 15.27 7.32
C PRO A 584 -24.47 15.75 8.20
N VAL A 585 -24.89 17.01 8.01
CA VAL A 585 -25.95 17.65 8.80
C VAL A 585 -27.33 17.06 8.50
N PHE A 586 -27.52 16.48 7.31
CA PHE A 586 -28.71 15.73 6.91
C PHE A 586 -28.36 14.71 5.82
N VAL A 587 -29.04 13.56 5.83
CA VAL A 587 -28.91 12.48 4.83
C VAL A 587 -30.24 12.29 4.09
N PRO A 588 -30.30 12.55 2.76
CA PRO A 588 -31.53 12.35 1.98
C PRO A 588 -31.91 10.87 1.85
N VAL A 589 -33.14 10.51 2.26
CA VAL A 589 -33.73 9.17 2.04
C VAL A 589 -34.28 9.01 0.61
N LYS A 590 -33.80 9.82 -0.35
CA LYS A 590 -34.33 9.89 -1.71
C LYS A 590 -33.68 8.82 -2.59
N THR A 591 -34.42 7.76 -2.86
CA THR A 591 -34.01 6.72 -3.82
C THR A 591 -34.32 7.13 -5.27
N HIS A 592 -33.36 6.90 -6.15
CA HIS A 592 -33.46 7.07 -7.61
C HIS A 592 -33.55 5.70 -8.28
N VAL A 593 -34.24 5.60 -9.44
CA VAL A 593 -34.33 4.35 -10.21
C VAL A 593 -33.11 4.25 -11.13
N LEU A 594 -32.38 3.13 -11.08
CA LEU A 594 -31.22 2.83 -11.94
C LEU A 594 -31.61 1.91 -13.10
N LEU A 595 -32.44 0.88 -12.83
CA LEU A 595 -32.98 -0.04 -13.82
C LEU A 595 -34.42 -0.40 -13.41
N HIS A 596 -35.38 -0.13 -14.30
CA HIS A 596 -36.79 -0.47 -14.04
C HIS A 596 -37.06 -1.94 -14.39
N ARG A 597 -37.86 -2.63 -13.57
CA ARG A 597 -38.18 -4.08 -13.68
C ARG A 597 -38.57 -4.56 -15.08
N MET A 598 -39.28 -3.74 -15.86
CA MET A 598 -39.68 -4.07 -17.23
C MET A 598 -38.50 -4.06 -18.19
N SER A 599 -37.57 -3.12 -18.02
CA SER A 599 -36.36 -2.97 -18.84
C SER A 599 -35.29 -4.00 -18.47
N GLY A 600 -35.16 -4.32 -17.18
CA GLY A 600 -34.25 -5.35 -16.65
C GLY A 600 -34.78 -6.78 -16.71
N ARG A 601 -35.87 -7.04 -17.45
CA ARG A 601 -36.50 -8.38 -17.62
C ARG A 601 -36.76 -9.12 -16.29
N GLY A 602 -37.11 -8.39 -15.24
CA GLY A 602 -37.33 -8.91 -13.89
C GLY A 602 -36.27 -8.47 -12.87
N LEU A 603 -35.07 -8.06 -13.30
CA LEU A 603 -34.12 -7.35 -12.43
C LEU A 603 -34.55 -5.88 -12.30
N ALA A 604 -34.63 -5.40 -11.07
CA ALA A 604 -34.79 -3.98 -10.74
C ALA A 604 -33.54 -3.47 -10.01
N ALA A 605 -33.20 -2.19 -10.19
CA ALA A 605 -32.12 -1.54 -9.47
C ALA A 605 -32.51 -0.11 -9.09
N HIS A 606 -32.18 0.27 -7.87
CA HIS A 606 -32.36 1.61 -7.30
C HIS A 606 -31.06 2.07 -6.66
N TYR A 607 -30.85 3.39 -6.50
CA TYR A 607 -29.67 3.93 -5.83
C TYR A 607 -29.98 5.15 -4.97
N PHE A 608 -29.15 5.43 -3.97
CA PHE A 608 -29.20 6.66 -3.18
C PHE A 608 -27.80 7.08 -2.67
N PHE A 609 -27.69 8.33 -2.25
CA PHE A 609 -26.46 8.94 -1.71
C PHE A 609 -26.53 8.98 -0.18
N PRO A 610 -25.88 8.07 0.56
CA PRO A 610 -25.90 8.05 2.04
C PRO A 610 -25.12 9.17 2.72
N ARG A 611 -24.39 10.04 1.98
CA ARG A 611 -23.48 11.09 2.49
C ARG A 611 -22.44 10.65 3.53
N GLN A 612 -22.24 9.34 3.70
CA GLN A 612 -21.21 8.74 4.54
C GLN A 612 -19.83 8.83 3.86
N PRO A 613 -18.73 8.89 4.63
CA PRO A 613 -17.37 8.74 4.09
C PRO A 613 -17.21 7.44 3.29
N CYS A 614 -16.58 7.52 2.12
CA CYS A 614 -16.46 6.38 1.23
C CYS A 614 -15.32 5.44 1.63
N ILE A 615 -15.66 4.19 1.98
CA ILE A 615 -14.69 3.16 2.40
C ILE A 615 -13.69 2.73 1.32
N PHE A 616 -13.87 3.18 0.08
CA PHE A 616 -13.02 2.84 -1.07
C PHE A 616 -12.02 3.94 -1.44
N GLY A 617 -12.12 5.13 -0.84
CA GLY A 617 -11.22 6.26 -1.08
C GLY A 617 -11.80 7.58 -0.59
N ASP A 618 -10.94 8.43 -0.03
CA ASP A 618 -11.24 9.80 0.43
C ASP A 618 -11.83 10.69 -0.67
N LYS A 619 -11.39 10.49 -1.91
CA LYS A 619 -11.81 11.22 -3.12
C LYS A 619 -12.98 10.59 -3.87
N MET A 620 -13.68 9.63 -3.28
CA MET A 620 -14.83 8.97 -3.90
C MET A 620 -16.13 9.30 -3.15
N VAL A 621 -17.22 9.49 -3.90
CA VAL A 621 -18.56 9.61 -3.34
C VAL A 621 -19.11 8.20 -3.07
N SER A 622 -19.66 7.98 -1.88
CA SER A 622 -20.36 6.74 -1.55
C SER A 622 -21.78 6.78 -2.14
N VAL A 623 -22.14 5.73 -2.88
CA VAL A 623 -23.45 5.52 -3.49
C VAL A 623 -23.91 4.11 -3.11
N GLN A 624 -25.10 3.95 -2.54
CA GLN A 624 -25.65 2.62 -2.28
C GLN A 624 -26.63 2.23 -3.40
N ILE A 625 -26.49 1.00 -3.92
CA ILE A 625 -27.32 0.44 -4.99
C ILE A 625 -28.07 -0.76 -4.42
N THR A 626 -29.41 -0.73 -4.47
CA THR A 626 -30.29 -1.84 -4.09
C THR A 626 -30.77 -2.55 -5.35
N LEU A 627 -30.43 -3.83 -5.48
CA LEU A 627 -30.87 -4.73 -6.55
C LEU A 627 -32.04 -5.59 -6.04
N GLY A 628 -33.06 -5.79 -6.87
CA GLY A 628 -34.24 -6.60 -6.53
C GLY A 628 -34.63 -7.56 -7.64
N ASN A 629 -34.95 -8.80 -7.30
CA ASN A 629 -35.45 -9.80 -8.24
C ASN A 629 -36.98 -9.84 -8.21
N THR A 630 -37.62 -9.39 -9.28
CA THR A 630 -39.09 -9.42 -9.45
C THR A 630 -39.55 -10.52 -10.42
N SER A 631 -38.68 -11.51 -10.69
CA SER A 631 -38.98 -12.68 -11.51
C SER A 631 -39.27 -13.92 -10.66
N ARG A 632 -39.89 -14.94 -11.27
CA ARG A 632 -40.08 -16.27 -10.66
C ARG A 632 -38.83 -17.17 -10.72
N GLY A 633 -37.73 -16.69 -11.29
CA GLY A 633 -36.47 -17.42 -11.42
C GLY A 633 -35.38 -16.90 -10.48
N ARG A 634 -34.39 -17.74 -10.16
CA ARG A 634 -33.19 -17.32 -9.42
C ARG A 634 -32.20 -16.66 -10.37
N PHE A 635 -31.96 -15.36 -10.23
CA PHE A 635 -30.92 -14.70 -11.03
C PHE A 635 -29.53 -15.05 -10.49
N ILE A 636 -28.70 -15.65 -11.33
CA ILE A 636 -27.25 -15.67 -11.13
C ILE A 636 -26.73 -14.34 -11.70
N LEU A 637 -26.03 -13.56 -10.87
CA LEU A 637 -25.56 -12.20 -11.17
C LEU A 637 -24.02 -12.16 -11.31
N PRO A 638 -23.45 -12.58 -12.45
CA PRO A 638 -22.03 -12.38 -12.74
C PRO A 638 -21.77 -10.91 -13.12
N LEU A 639 -21.47 -10.12 -12.09
CA LEU A 639 -20.56 -8.98 -12.09
C LEU A 639 -20.85 -7.78 -13.04
N PHE A 640 -20.74 -6.58 -12.49
CA PHE A 640 -20.73 -5.31 -13.22
C PHE A 640 -19.62 -5.28 -14.30
N HIS A 641 -19.97 -5.40 -15.59
CA HIS A 641 -18.99 -5.34 -16.67
C HIS A 641 -18.82 -3.91 -17.19
N ILE A 642 -18.09 -3.07 -16.45
CA ILE A 642 -17.90 -1.65 -16.78
C ILE A 642 -17.13 -1.47 -18.10
N LEU A 643 -17.88 -1.28 -19.18
CA LEU A 643 -17.36 -0.93 -20.49
C LEU A 643 -17.09 0.58 -20.56
N HIS A 644 -15.80 0.90 -20.65
CA HIS A 644 -15.20 2.19 -21.00
C HIS A 644 -14.95 3.26 -19.90
N VAL A 645 -13.72 3.19 -19.36
CA VAL A 645 -12.76 4.30 -19.17
C VAL A 645 -13.11 5.44 -18.18
N PHE A 646 -12.19 5.62 -17.22
CA PHE A 646 -12.17 6.63 -16.14
C PHE A 646 -13.27 6.48 -15.08
N MET A 647 -12.89 6.79 -13.83
CA MET A 647 -13.73 6.79 -12.61
C MET A 647 -14.20 5.42 -12.07
N SER A 648 -14.22 5.31 -10.74
CA SER A 648 -14.55 4.10 -9.94
C SER A 648 -13.63 2.88 -10.12
N LYS A 649 -13.52 2.05 -9.08
CA LYS A 649 -12.72 0.82 -9.07
C LYS A 649 -13.34 -0.20 -8.12
N LEU A 650 -14.29 -0.99 -8.61
CA LEU A 650 -15.06 -1.88 -7.75
C LEU A 650 -15.55 -3.14 -8.47
N SER A 651 -15.43 -4.29 -7.81
CA SER A 651 -15.84 -5.59 -8.32
C SER A 651 -16.44 -6.43 -7.19
N TYR A 652 -17.72 -6.22 -6.89
CA TYR A 652 -18.48 -7.06 -5.96
C TYR A 652 -19.01 -8.31 -6.66
N PHE A 653 -18.73 -9.48 -6.08
CA PHE A 653 -19.38 -10.74 -6.42
C PHE A 653 -20.52 -10.98 -5.44
N LEU A 654 -21.70 -11.36 -5.95
CA LEU A 654 -22.87 -11.74 -5.15
C LEU A 654 -23.31 -13.15 -5.48
N GLU A 655 -23.61 -13.95 -4.46
CA GLU A 655 -23.93 -15.36 -4.56
C GLU A 655 -25.41 -15.59 -4.93
N SER A 656 -25.81 -15.07 -6.10
CA SER A 656 -27.17 -15.06 -6.68
C SER A 656 -28.24 -14.26 -5.91
N LEU A 657 -29.38 -14.02 -6.55
CA LEU A 657 -30.55 -13.36 -5.96
C LEU A 657 -31.79 -14.24 -6.14
N GLU A 658 -32.39 -14.66 -5.02
CA GLU A 658 -33.59 -15.50 -5.00
C GLU A 658 -34.84 -14.73 -5.48
N PRO A 659 -35.91 -15.41 -5.91
CA PRO A 659 -37.18 -14.76 -6.27
C PRO A 659 -37.70 -13.85 -5.15
N GLU A 660 -38.17 -12.66 -5.51
CA GLU A 660 -38.64 -11.60 -4.59
C GLU A 660 -37.59 -11.05 -3.60
N GLY A 661 -36.35 -11.56 -3.64
CA GLY A 661 -35.24 -11.08 -2.82
C GLY A 661 -34.68 -9.72 -3.27
N SER A 662 -34.22 -8.92 -2.30
CA SER A 662 -33.53 -7.64 -2.51
C SER A 662 -32.24 -7.54 -1.72
N ILE A 663 -31.19 -6.96 -2.31
CA ILE A 663 -29.86 -6.80 -1.71
C ILE A 663 -29.27 -5.42 -1.99
N THR A 664 -28.65 -4.80 -0.97
CA THR A 664 -28.02 -3.47 -1.09
C THR A 664 -26.49 -3.60 -1.05
N VAL A 665 -25.83 -2.92 -1.99
CA VAL A 665 -24.37 -2.90 -2.16
C VAL A 665 -23.88 -1.45 -2.09
N SER A 666 -22.77 -1.20 -1.37
CA SER A 666 -22.11 0.10 -1.37
C SER A 666 -21.09 0.20 -2.50
N MET A 667 -21.11 1.32 -3.23
CA MET A 667 -20.22 1.62 -4.35
C MET A 667 -19.49 2.95 -4.13
N GLY A 668 -18.21 3.00 -4.49
CA GLY A 668 -17.42 4.23 -4.54
C GLY A 668 -17.30 4.73 -5.97
N ILE A 669 -17.85 5.91 -6.24
CA ILE A 669 -17.74 6.58 -7.55
C ILE A 669 -16.96 7.87 -7.35
N ASP A 670 -15.77 7.94 -7.94
CA ASP A 670 -15.11 9.22 -8.18
C ASP A 670 -15.88 9.95 -9.30
N PHE A 671 -16.03 11.26 -9.18
CA PHE A 671 -16.66 12.09 -10.22
C PHE A 671 -15.72 13.19 -10.74
N CYS A 672 -14.45 13.25 -10.29
CA CYS A 672 -13.47 14.27 -10.72
C CYS A 672 -13.96 15.71 -10.55
N ASP A 673 -14.82 15.97 -9.55
CA ASP A 673 -15.53 17.25 -9.37
C ASP A 673 -16.32 17.69 -10.63
N SER A 674 -16.91 16.74 -11.36
CA SER A 674 -17.64 16.93 -12.61
C SER A 674 -19.09 16.43 -12.51
N THR A 675 -20.01 17.08 -13.24
CA THR A 675 -21.44 16.69 -13.31
C THR A 675 -21.74 15.67 -14.42
N GLN A 676 -20.70 14.97 -14.91
CA GLN A 676 -20.83 13.95 -15.95
C GLN A 676 -21.43 12.65 -15.41
N THR A 677 -22.11 11.91 -16.29
CA THR A 677 -22.77 10.64 -15.96
C THR A 677 -21.79 9.48 -15.91
N ALA A 678 -21.60 8.89 -14.73
CA ALA A 678 -20.89 7.61 -14.61
C ALA A 678 -21.74 6.51 -15.25
N SER A 679 -21.23 5.91 -16.32
CA SER A 679 -21.96 4.94 -17.15
C SER A 679 -21.32 3.57 -17.02
N PHE A 680 -22.12 2.54 -16.73
CA PHE A 680 -21.64 1.17 -16.49
C PHE A 680 -22.70 0.13 -16.87
N GLN A 681 -22.39 -1.16 -16.74
CA GLN A 681 -23.33 -2.24 -17.05
C GLN A 681 -23.66 -3.08 -15.82
N LEU A 682 -24.95 -3.39 -15.64
CA LEU A 682 -25.44 -4.46 -14.78
C LEU A 682 -25.55 -5.72 -15.63
N CYS A 683 -24.72 -6.74 -15.38
CA CYS A 683 -24.82 -8.02 -16.06
C CYS A 683 -25.47 -9.09 -15.18
N THR A 684 -26.36 -9.84 -15.81
CA THR A 684 -26.85 -11.14 -15.36
C THR A 684 -26.10 -12.22 -16.14
N LYS A 685 -26.38 -13.50 -15.87
CA LYS A 685 -25.74 -14.61 -16.59
C LYS A 685 -26.04 -14.61 -18.10
N ASP A 686 -27.20 -14.09 -18.49
CA ASP A 686 -27.76 -14.29 -19.81
C ASP A 686 -28.05 -12.95 -20.56
N ASP A 687 -28.15 -11.81 -19.84
CA ASP A 687 -28.36 -10.45 -20.37
C ASP A 687 -27.48 -9.40 -19.64
N CYS A 688 -27.06 -8.33 -20.34
CA CYS A 688 -26.42 -7.14 -19.75
C CYS A 688 -27.21 -5.85 -20.05
N PHE A 689 -27.28 -4.95 -19.07
CA PHE A 689 -28.04 -3.69 -19.13
C PHE A 689 -27.13 -2.48 -18.89
N ASN A 690 -27.05 -1.54 -19.84
CA ASN A 690 -26.39 -0.25 -19.63
C ASN A 690 -27.20 0.58 -18.63
N VAL A 691 -26.53 1.17 -17.63
CA VAL A 691 -27.12 2.07 -16.63
C VAL A 691 -26.18 3.25 -16.34
N ASN A 692 -26.75 4.41 -16.06
CA ASN A 692 -26.01 5.65 -15.85
C ASN A 692 -26.41 6.29 -14.51
N ILE A 693 -25.42 6.70 -13.72
CA ILE A 693 -25.62 7.50 -12.50
C ILE A 693 -25.13 8.93 -12.77
N GLN A 694 -26.00 9.91 -12.52
CA GLN A 694 -25.63 11.33 -12.50
C GLN A 694 -25.59 11.81 -11.06
N PRO A 695 -24.50 12.45 -10.60
CA PRO A 695 -24.47 13.05 -9.27
C PRO A 695 -25.25 14.37 -9.27
N PRO A 696 -26.10 14.64 -8.26
CA PRO A 696 -26.47 16.00 -7.89
C PRO A 696 -25.22 16.74 -7.42
N VAL A 697 -25.07 18.03 -7.73
CA VAL A 697 -23.87 18.77 -7.30
C VAL A 697 -23.75 18.81 -5.77
N GLY A 698 -24.87 18.90 -5.07
CA GLY A 698 -24.91 18.85 -3.61
C GLY A 698 -24.31 17.60 -2.97
N GLU A 699 -24.17 16.48 -3.70
CA GLU A 699 -23.56 15.23 -3.22
C GLU A 699 -22.07 15.11 -3.55
N LEU A 700 -21.50 16.04 -4.33
CA LEU A 700 -20.07 16.15 -4.63
C LEU A 700 -19.30 16.94 -3.56
N LEU A 701 -19.94 17.22 -2.42
CA LEU A 701 -19.49 18.13 -1.38
C LEU A 701 -19.34 17.42 -0.03
N LEU A 702 -18.38 17.91 0.77
CA LEU A 702 -18.16 17.53 2.16
C LEU A 702 -18.36 18.76 3.06
N PRO A 703 -19.11 18.64 4.18
CA PRO A 703 -19.45 19.78 5.03
C PRO A 703 -18.22 20.27 5.80
N VAL A 704 -18.03 21.58 5.81
CA VAL A 704 -16.89 22.26 6.44
C VAL A 704 -17.35 23.02 7.68
N ALA A 705 -16.62 22.87 8.79
CA ALA A 705 -16.72 23.78 9.93
C ALA A 705 -15.65 24.88 9.80
N MET A 706 -16.05 26.14 9.93
CA MET A 706 -15.16 27.30 9.98
C MET A 706 -15.82 28.47 10.73
N SER A 707 -15.05 29.47 11.18
CA SER A 707 -15.62 30.65 11.85
C SER A 707 -16.10 31.71 10.85
N GLU A 708 -16.94 32.65 11.30
CA GLU A 708 -17.35 33.81 10.49
C GLU A 708 -16.16 34.65 10.00
N LYS A 709 -15.06 34.71 10.77
CA LYS A 709 -13.86 35.47 10.41
C LYS A 709 -13.12 34.80 9.24
N ASP A 710 -12.98 33.48 9.31
CA ASP A 710 -12.31 32.69 8.27
C ASP A 710 -13.17 32.67 7.00
N PHE A 711 -14.49 32.53 7.14
CA PHE A 711 -15.43 32.58 6.02
C PHE A 711 -15.29 33.90 5.25
N LYS A 712 -15.27 35.05 5.93
CA LYS A 712 -15.11 36.37 5.29
C LYS A 712 -13.72 36.55 4.66
N LYS A 713 -12.67 35.97 5.26
CA LYS A 713 -11.30 35.97 4.70
C LYS A 713 -11.24 35.20 3.38
N GLU A 714 -11.68 33.94 3.38
CA GLU A 714 -11.66 33.10 2.18
C GLU A 714 -12.65 33.60 1.11
N GLN A 715 -13.82 34.10 1.52
CA GLN A 715 -14.78 34.75 0.60
C GLN A 715 -14.15 35.95 -0.12
N GLY A 716 -13.40 36.79 0.59
CA GLY A 716 -12.68 37.92 -0.01
C GLY A 716 -11.67 37.49 -1.10
N MET A 717 -11.00 36.35 -0.91
CA MET A 717 -10.08 35.74 -1.89
C MET A 717 -10.80 35.09 -3.08
N LEU A 718 -12.10 34.78 -2.96
CA LEU A 718 -12.94 34.13 -3.97
C LEU A 718 -13.99 35.10 -4.58
N THR A 719 -13.70 36.39 -4.60
CA THR A 719 -14.51 37.44 -5.24
C THR A 719 -14.26 37.49 -6.76
N GLY A 720 -15.12 38.22 -7.50
CA GLY A 720 -14.92 38.47 -8.93
C GLY A 720 -15.27 37.25 -9.80
N MET A 721 -14.31 36.73 -10.57
CA MET A 721 -14.56 35.63 -11.52
C MET A 721 -14.97 34.30 -10.86
N ASN A 722 -14.68 34.15 -9.55
CA ASN A 722 -15.02 32.98 -8.75
C ASN A 722 -16.35 33.11 -7.99
N GLU A 723 -17.11 34.19 -8.25
CA GLU A 723 -18.43 34.42 -7.66
C GLU A 723 -19.55 34.15 -8.68
N THR A 724 -20.64 33.53 -8.23
CA THR A 724 -21.90 33.47 -8.98
C THR A 724 -23.05 33.78 -8.03
N SER A 725 -23.88 34.77 -8.38
CA SER A 725 -24.98 35.21 -7.52
C SER A 725 -26.30 35.35 -8.29
N THR A 726 -27.42 35.28 -7.57
CA THR A 726 -28.77 35.39 -8.14
C THR A 726 -29.77 35.88 -7.11
N VAL A 727 -30.76 36.66 -7.57
CA VAL A 727 -31.89 37.09 -6.74
C VAL A 727 -32.98 36.01 -6.74
N ILE A 728 -33.51 35.75 -5.55
CA ILE A 728 -34.60 34.84 -5.24
C ILE A 728 -35.77 35.70 -4.73
N ILE A 729 -36.98 35.42 -5.22
CA ILE A 729 -38.22 36.02 -4.75
C ILE A 729 -39.04 34.88 -4.13
N ALA A 730 -39.53 35.05 -2.91
CA ALA A 730 -40.34 34.05 -2.21
C ALA A 730 -41.25 34.71 -1.16
N ALA A 731 -42.30 34.01 -0.72
CA ALA A 731 -43.11 34.49 0.40
C ALA A 731 -42.26 34.55 1.70
N PRO A 732 -42.45 35.55 2.59
CA PRO A 732 -41.57 35.81 3.74
C PRO A 732 -41.44 34.62 4.71
N GLN A 733 -42.46 33.75 4.78
CA GLN A 733 -42.44 32.48 5.51
C GLN A 733 -41.25 31.56 5.15
N ASN A 734 -40.76 31.62 3.90
CA ASN A 734 -39.63 30.83 3.41
C ASN A 734 -38.27 31.33 3.92
N PHE A 735 -38.20 32.57 4.41
CA PHE A 735 -36.95 33.22 4.80
C PHE A 735 -36.66 33.11 6.30
N THR A 736 -37.31 32.20 7.01
CA THR A 736 -36.95 31.89 8.40
C THR A 736 -35.65 31.05 8.45
N PRO A 737 -34.74 31.28 9.43
CA PRO A 737 -33.42 30.64 9.43
C PRO A 737 -33.45 29.10 9.41
N SER A 738 -34.44 28.50 10.08
CA SER A 738 -34.67 27.05 10.12
C SER A 738 -35.13 26.50 8.77
N VAL A 739 -36.01 27.20 8.05
CA VAL A 739 -36.48 26.80 6.71
C VAL A 739 -35.36 26.95 5.68
N ILE A 740 -34.56 28.03 5.75
CA ILE A 740 -33.39 28.20 4.88
C ILE A 740 -32.37 27.08 5.13
N LEU A 741 -32.05 26.80 6.39
CA LEU A 741 -31.18 25.68 6.79
C LEU A 741 -31.68 24.35 6.22
N GLN A 742 -32.96 24.01 6.45
CA GLN A 742 -33.54 22.76 5.97
C GLN A 742 -33.52 22.67 4.43
N LYS A 743 -33.91 23.74 3.72
CA LYS A 743 -33.91 23.80 2.25
C LYS A 743 -32.50 23.64 1.66
N VAL A 744 -31.50 24.32 2.21
CA VAL A 744 -30.12 24.26 1.71
C VAL A 744 -29.51 22.88 1.96
N VAL A 745 -29.59 22.34 3.18
CA VAL A 745 -28.93 21.07 3.51
C VAL A 745 -29.66 19.86 2.89
N ASN A 746 -30.97 19.96 2.64
CA ASN A 746 -31.69 18.95 1.84
C ASN A 746 -31.12 18.83 0.42
N VAL A 747 -30.69 19.94 -0.19
CA VAL A 747 -30.12 19.98 -1.55
C VAL A 747 -28.63 19.63 -1.55
N ALA A 748 -27.85 20.11 -0.57
CA ALA A 748 -26.40 19.99 -0.59
C ALA A 748 -25.77 19.64 0.77
N ASN A 749 -24.70 18.84 0.73
CA ASN A 749 -23.96 18.37 1.89
C ASN A 749 -23.00 19.44 2.44
N VAL A 750 -23.56 20.53 2.98
CA VAL A 750 -22.83 21.70 3.47
C VAL A 750 -22.84 21.82 5.00
N GLY A 751 -21.78 22.36 5.57
CA GLY A 751 -21.68 22.71 6.99
C GLY A 751 -22.26 24.10 7.24
N VAL A 752 -22.87 24.31 8.41
CA VAL A 752 -23.41 25.61 8.82
C VAL A 752 -22.31 26.45 9.45
N VAL A 753 -22.15 27.69 9.01
CA VAL A 753 -21.19 28.65 9.59
C VAL A 753 -21.94 29.59 10.52
N PRO A 754 -21.58 29.67 11.83
CA PRO A 754 -22.18 30.62 12.75
C PRO A 754 -22.08 32.06 12.22
N SER A 755 -23.15 32.83 12.38
CA SER A 755 -23.28 34.19 11.86
C SER A 755 -23.82 35.11 12.95
N GLY A 756 -23.14 36.20 13.26
CA GLY A 756 -23.62 37.25 14.18
C GLY A 756 -24.65 38.20 13.57
N GLN A 757 -25.30 37.83 12.47
CA GLN A 757 -26.22 38.68 11.71
C GLN A 757 -27.43 37.86 11.23
N ASP A 758 -28.62 38.13 11.77
CA ASP A 758 -29.84 37.35 11.49
C ASP A 758 -30.24 37.34 10.01
N ASN A 759 -29.94 38.42 9.28
CA ASN A 759 -30.26 38.55 7.85
C ASN A 759 -29.28 37.81 6.92
N ILE A 760 -28.21 37.20 7.42
CA ILE A 760 -27.18 36.55 6.59
C ILE A 760 -26.86 35.15 7.09
N HIS A 761 -27.27 34.14 6.31
CA HIS A 761 -26.95 32.74 6.57
C HIS A 761 -25.79 32.27 5.69
N ARG A 762 -24.85 31.54 6.29
CA ARG A 762 -23.57 31.16 5.68
C ARG A 762 -23.36 29.66 5.82
N PHE A 763 -22.93 29.02 4.73
CA PHE A 763 -22.66 27.60 4.66
C PHE A 763 -21.34 27.34 3.94
N ALA A 764 -20.58 26.36 4.41
CA ALA A 764 -19.27 26.03 3.86
C ALA A 764 -19.16 24.54 3.54
N ALA A 765 -18.50 24.23 2.43
CA ALA A 765 -18.14 22.88 2.03
C ALA A 765 -16.82 22.89 1.26
N LYS A 766 -16.29 21.70 1.01
CA LYS A 766 -15.22 21.47 0.02
C LYS A 766 -15.62 20.36 -0.95
N THR A 767 -15.11 20.41 -2.17
CA THR A 767 -15.38 19.34 -3.15
C THR A 767 -14.66 18.04 -2.78
N VAL A 768 -15.25 16.90 -3.15
CA VAL A 768 -14.75 15.56 -2.76
C VAL A 768 -13.41 15.22 -3.44
N HIS A 769 -13.22 15.50 -4.73
CA HIS A 769 -12.03 15.02 -5.45
C HIS A 769 -10.81 15.94 -5.30
N SER A 770 -10.99 17.25 -5.50
CA SER A 770 -9.89 18.24 -5.46
C SER A 770 -9.81 19.06 -4.17
N GLY A 771 -10.82 19.00 -3.30
CA GLY A 771 -10.82 19.75 -2.04
C GLY A 771 -11.03 21.25 -2.19
N SER A 772 -11.38 21.75 -3.38
CA SER A 772 -11.66 23.17 -3.63
C SER A 772 -12.77 23.67 -2.71
N LEU A 773 -12.56 24.84 -2.10
CA LEU A 773 -13.52 25.44 -1.16
C LEU A 773 -14.79 25.92 -1.91
N MET A 774 -15.93 25.79 -1.24
CA MET A 774 -17.22 26.28 -1.72
C MET A 774 -17.96 26.97 -0.57
N LEU A 775 -18.18 28.27 -0.73
CA LEU A 775 -18.86 29.10 0.26
C LEU A 775 -20.21 29.55 -0.31
N VAL A 776 -21.28 29.34 0.45
CA VAL A 776 -22.65 29.72 0.08
C VAL A 776 -23.16 30.74 1.08
N THR A 777 -23.61 31.89 0.59
CA THR A 777 -24.24 32.95 1.39
C THR A 777 -25.67 33.17 0.92
N VAL A 778 -26.61 33.25 1.86
CA VAL A 778 -27.98 33.71 1.63
C VAL A 778 -28.17 34.99 2.43
N GLU A 779 -28.26 36.12 1.72
CA GLU A 779 -28.48 37.46 2.29
C GLU A 779 -29.94 37.88 2.05
N LEU A 780 -30.67 38.16 3.12
CA LEU A 780 -32.05 38.65 3.06
C LEU A 780 -32.07 40.16 2.81
N LYS A 781 -32.94 40.61 1.89
CA LYS A 781 -33.10 42.02 1.50
C LYS A 781 -34.52 42.52 1.75
N GLU A 782 -34.65 43.83 1.85
CA GLU A 782 -35.93 44.48 2.14
C GLU A 782 -36.96 44.17 1.04
N GLY A 783 -38.12 43.67 1.44
CA GLY A 783 -39.21 43.30 0.52
C GLY A 783 -39.03 41.95 -0.17
N SER A 784 -39.34 40.85 0.54
CA SER A 784 -39.58 39.48 0.01
C SER A 784 -38.52 38.95 -0.97
N THR A 785 -37.27 39.40 -0.84
CA THR A 785 -36.17 39.05 -1.74
C THR A 785 -34.94 38.61 -0.96
N ALA A 786 -34.20 37.66 -1.53
CA ALA A 786 -32.91 37.23 -1.01
C ALA A 786 -31.89 37.12 -2.14
N GLN A 787 -30.64 37.44 -1.85
CA GLN A 787 -29.51 37.21 -2.75
C GLN A 787 -28.78 35.94 -2.31
N LEU A 788 -28.81 34.92 -3.18
CA LEU A 788 -27.97 33.73 -3.07
C LEU A 788 -26.65 34.04 -3.77
N ILE A 789 -25.53 33.84 -3.07
CA ILE A 789 -24.16 34.03 -3.57
C ILE A 789 -23.39 32.72 -3.33
N ILE A 790 -22.67 32.24 -4.34
CA ILE A 790 -21.77 31.11 -4.24
C ILE A 790 -20.38 31.54 -4.70
N ASN A 791 -19.38 31.42 -3.82
CA ASN A 791 -17.98 31.71 -4.09
C ASN A 791 -17.20 30.38 -4.15
N THR A 792 -16.57 30.08 -5.28
CA THR A 792 -15.75 28.87 -5.48
C THR A 792 -14.83 28.99 -6.70
N GLU A 793 -13.65 28.38 -6.64
CA GLU A 793 -12.75 28.21 -7.79
C GLU A 793 -13.38 27.34 -8.90
N ARG A 794 -14.33 26.48 -8.55
CA ARG A 794 -15.00 25.55 -9.46
C ARG A 794 -16.29 26.16 -10.01
N THR A 795 -16.16 27.24 -10.76
CA THR A 795 -17.27 28.07 -11.28
C THR A 795 -18.38 27.27 -11.95
N VAL A 796 -18.06 26.22 -12.72
CA VAL A 796 -19.05 25.31 -13.33
C VAL A 796 -19.94 24.66 -12.25
N ILE A 797 -19.33 24.10 -11.20
CA ILE A 797 -20.03 23.45 -10.09
C ILE A 797 -20.87 24.46 -9.33
N GLY A 798 -20.31 25.64 -9.01
CA GLY A 798 -21.04 26.74 -8.36
C GLY A 798 -22.26 27.20 -9.16
N SER A 799 -22.14 27.31 -10.49
CA SER A 799 -23.25 27.71 -11.38
C SER A 799 -24.38 26.68 -11.45
N VAL A 800 -24.07 25.39 -11.27
CA VAL A 800 -25.06 24.31 -11.22
C VAL A 800 -25.69 24.23 -9.83
N LEU A 801 -24.91 24.33 -8.74
CA LEU A 801 -25.46 24.37 -7.37
C LEU A 801 -26.41 25.56 -7.18
N LEU A 802 -26.07 26.73 -7.72
CA LEU A 802 -26.95 27.90 -7.70
C LEU A 802 -28.27 27.65 -8.46
N ARG A 803 -28.23 26.83 -9.53
CA ARG A 803 -29.41 26.41 -10.29
C ARG A 803 -30.24 25.36 -9.58
N GLU A 804 -29.63 24.50 -8.75
CA GLU A 804 -30.31 23.52 -7.89
C GLU A 804 -30.95 24.20 -6.65
N LEU A 805 -30.25 25.14 -6.01
CA LEU A 805 -30.74 25.84 -4.81
C LEU A 805 -31.82 26.88 -5.10
N LYS A 806 -31.71 27.64 -6.19
CA LYS A 806 -32.67 28.71 -6.56
C LYS A 806 -34.14 28.25 -6.54
N PRO A 807 -34.56 27.17 -7.25
CA PRO A 807 -35.95 26.74 -7.26
C PRO A 807 -36.44 26.34 -5.87
N VAL A 808 -35.66 25.54 -5.13
CA VAL A 808 -36.05 25.05 -3.78
C VAL A 808 -36.23 26.20 -2.79
N LEU A 809 -35.35 27.21 -2.83
CA LEU A 809 -35.48 28.41 -2.00
C LEU A 809 -36.70 29.26 -2.40
N SER A 810 -37.00 29.39 -3.71
CA SER A 810 -38.18 30.12 -4.21
C SER A 810 -39.53 29.41 -4.01
N GLN A 811 -39.56 28.08 -3.89
CA GLN A 811 -40.79 27.29 -3.76
C GLN A 811 -41.32 27.27 -2.32
N GLY A 812 -42.51 27.83 -2.09
CA GLY A 812 -43.27 27.74 -0.83
C GLY A 812 -44.24 28.90 -0.64
#